data_AF-A0AAD7ACK3-F1
#
_entry.id   AF-A0AAD7ACK3-F1
#
_cell.length_a   1.000
_cell.length_b   1.000
_cell.length_c   1.000
_cell.angle_alpha   90.00
_cell.angle_beta   90.00
_cell.angle_gamma   90.00
#
_symmetry.space_group_name_H-M   'P 1'
#
loop_
_entity.id
_entity.type
_entity.pdbx_description
1 polymer ?
#
loop_
_entity_poly.entity_id
_entity_poly.type
_entity_poly.pdbx_seq_one_letter_code
_entity_poly.pdbx_strand_id
1 'polypeptide(L)'
;MQDPREDATPTPHDFSRPDPAFAHVQGEGLSPSLRSSQADPYRDDYPQPSPSPNNSTALLPTSASPAPGASYGTEKTSSAGEAVEKRRRPLGLILGALAALVVVILAVVLPVYFVVVKKHHNAASSAPGSSGDSGSDSGSSGGGGGGTGGKVVGAVSGGDGSTVTTVNGDSFVYNNSFGGYWLADPENPFASGAKPNSWTPALNESWTWGVDHVYGVNLGGWFVLEPFIAPALFQAYPAASDEWSLSTLMRADGTLEAKMEAHYDTFITEQDIAQIAGAGLNWVRVPIPFWAISTWSDTGVEADGTVESEPFLEGVCWKYVVRLFGWAKKYGIRVNLDLHTVPGSQNGYNHSGKGGQINFLNGIMGIANAQRTLDYIRIIAEFVSQPEWRDVVQMFGIVNEARVLKIGRDQLSAFYLEAHTMIRAITGLGAGNGPFISIHDGFDSVSSWAGFLPGSDRIIMDTHPYFAFSGNPQNAPIATSEDPDDAGGQWPRLACSSWASSLNNSRSQFGVTVAGEWSNGYNDCGLYLNGVNGSHSYGGDCSLWEDSSTWNATVKAGVQQFALASMDALGDWFFWTWKIGKAADGVVRSPLWSYQLGLEGGWMPTDPRIALGKCSALDVNAAQFDGTYSAWQTGGKGAGTIDAAATDEFGVWPPATISGVDAGALTLLPTYTATGSVPTLVYVTPTPSVSPSVTPTASAGNGWFDAADTTPAVTAVAGCTYPAAWSALDLPAPTTRC
;
A
#
# COMPACT_ATOMS: atom_id res chain seq x y z
N MET A 1 -33.71 15.77 74.45
CA MET A 1 -32.66 15.98 75.47
C MET A 1 -31.35 15.68 74.78
N GLN A 2 -30.72 16.71 74.21
CA GLN A 2 -29.58 17.46 74.76
C GLN A 2 -28.23 16.76 74.50
N ASP A 3 -27.50 17.29 73.52
CA ASP A 3 -26.03 17.33 73.43
C ASP A 3 -25.47 18.21 74.59
N PRO A 4 -24.24 18.05 75.17
CA PRO A 4 -22.97 18.52 74.53
C PRO A 4 -21.58 17.98 75.04
N ARG A 5 -20.52 18.26 74.24
CA ARG A 5 -19.17 18.87 74.54
C ARG A 5 -17.96 18.19 75.30
N GLU A 6 -16.78 18.39 74.66
CA GLU A 6 -15.44 18.93 75.10
C GLU A 6 -14.34 18.15 75.91
N ASP A 7 -13.14 18.14 75.29
CA ASP A 7 -11.72 18.40 75.71
C ASP A 7 -11.12 18.09 77.11
N ALA A 8 -9.87 17.54 77.13
CA ALA A 8 -8.66 18.12 77.75
C ALA A 8 -7.40 17.18 77.79
N THR A 9 -6.21 17.79 77.77
CA THR A 9 -4.81 17.28 77.74
C THR A 9 -4.23 16.83 79.10
N PRO A 10 -2.96 16.31 79.21
CA PRO A 10 -1.75 17.15 79.41
C PRO A 10 -0.37 16.62 78.88
N THR A 11 0.61 17.53 78.75
CA THR A 11 2.10 17.40 78.60
C THR A 11 2.81 17.16 79.98
N PRO A 12 4.16 17.06 80.21
CA PRO A 12 5.34 17.63 79.48
C PRO A 12 6.73 16.89 79.49
N HIS A 13 7.72 17.38 78.73
CA HIS A 13 9.05 17.87 79.19
C HIS A 13 10.07 18.17 78.05
N ASP A 14 10.92 19.15 78.30
CA ASP A 14 11.84 19.93 77.44
C ASP A 14 13.34 19.58 77.71
N PHE A 15 14.25 20.06 76.85
CA PHE A 15 15.55 20.72 77.11
C PHE A 15 16.67 20.44 76.06
N SER A 16 16.91 21.45 75.21
CA SER A 16 18.19 22.21 75.03
C SER A 16 19.43 21.69 74.25
N ARG A 17 19.90 22.59 73.35
CA ARG A 17 21.17 22.80 72.58
C ARG A 17 22.45 22.97 73.48
N PRO A 18 23.74 23.11 73.02
CA PRO A 18 24.24 23.90 71.85
C PRO A 18 25.58 23.52 71.10
N ASP A 19 25.89 24.32 70.05
CA ASP A 19 27.09 24.53 69.17
C ASP A 19 28.44 24.84 69.90
N PRO A 20 29.65 25.13 69.29
CA PRO A 20 29.99 25.62 67.90
C PRO A 20 31.36 25.20 67.24
N ALA A 21 31.63 25.61 65.97
CA ALA A 21 32.85 26.36 65.51
C ALA A 21 33.17 26.37 63.97
N PHE A 22 33.17 27.60 63.41
CA PHE A 22 33.89 28.32 62.31
C PHE A 22 34.96 27.73 61.34
N ALA A 23 34.92 28.16 60.06
CA ALA A 23 35.88 29.07 59.32
C ALA A 23 35.69 29.00 57.76
N HIS A 24 35.22 30.05 57.04
CA HIS A 24 35.93 31.14 56.27
C HIS A 24 36.72 30.68 55.00
N VAL A 25 36.80 31.32 53.80
CA VAL A 25 36.38 32.66 53.27
C VAL A 25 36.58 32.78 51.72
N GLN A 26 35.67 33.54 51.07
CA GLN A 26 35.71 34.47 49.90
C GLN A 26 36.17 34.11 48.46
N GLY A 27 35.42 34.70 47.51
CA GLY A 27 35.89 35.21 46.20
C GLY A 27 34.75 35.58 45.22
N GLU A 28 34.43 36.87 45.08
CA GLU A 28 33.39 37.46 44.20
C GLU A 28 33.75 37.50 42.70
N GLY A 29 32.73 37.61 41.80
CA GLY A 29 32.88 38.39 40.57
C GLY A 29 32.10 37.96 39.30
N LEU A 30 31.02 38.71 39.00
CA LEU A 30 30.51 39.15 37.68
C LEU A 30 29.51 38.29 36.86
N SER A 31 28.43 38.99 36.47
CA SER A 31 27.18 38.64 35.75
C SER A 31 27.33 38.35 34.23
N PRO A 32 26.25 38.36 33.39
CA PRO A 32 25.25 37.30 33.19
C PRO A 32 25.17 36.84 31.70
N SER A 33 24.65 35.65 31.40
CA SER A 33 23.88 35.46 30.15
C SER A 33 22.95 34.24 30.21
N LEU A 34 21.72 34.49 29.82
CA LEU A 34 20.63 33.54 29.64
C LEU A 34 20.95 32.56 28.50
N ARG A 35 20.79 31.26 28.76
CA ARG A 35 20.27 30.29 27.78
C ARG A 35 19.48 29.22 28.53
N SER A 36 18.18 29.20 28.29
CA SER A 36 17.28 28.12 28.69
C SER A 36 17.62 26.87 27.87
N SER A 37 18.00 25.78 28.54
CA SER A 37 17.97 24.45 27.95
C SER A 37 16.55 23.89 28.11
N GLN A 38 15.81 23.84 27.00
CA GLN A 38 14.72 22.88 26.83
C GLN A 38 15.32 21.47 26.93
N ALA A 39 14.69 20.61 27.73
CA ALA A 39 14.98 19.19 27.80
C ALA A 39 14.17 18.49 26.70
N ASP A 40 14.89 17.80 25.80
CA ASP A 40 14.34 16.83 24.85
C ASP A 40 13.81 15.59 25.57
N PRO A 41 12.65 15.05 25.18
CA PRO A 41 12.35 13.64 25.30
C PRO A 41 12.07 13.06 23.91
N TYR A 42 13.13 12.63 23.22
CA TYR A 42 13.01 11.64 22.14
C TYR A 42 14.19 10.69 22.25
N ARG A 43 13.94 9.51 22.80
CA ARG A 43 14.88 8.41 22.77
C ARG A 43 14.10 7.14 22.47
N ASP A 44 14.19 6.73 21.22
CA ASP A 44 13.68 5.45 20.73
C ASP A 44 14.46 4.32 21.40
N ASP A 45 13.80 3.62 22.33
CA ASP A 45 14.28 2.33 22.82
C ASP A 45 13.78 1.23 21.87
N TYR A 46 14.65 0.82 20.95
CA TYR A 46 14.63 -0.55 20.43
C TYR A 46 15.10 -1.49 21.55
N PRO A 47 14.25 -2.38 22.09
CA PRO A 47 14.74 -3.35 23.06
C PRO A 47 15.64 -4.36 22.34
N GLN A 48 16.93 -4.31 22.70
CA GLN A 48 17.88 -5.38 22.46
C GLN A 48 17.38 -6.66 23.16
N PRO A 49 17.22 -7.79 22.46
CA PRO A 49 16.86 -9.04 23.13
C PRO A 49 18.07 -9.58 23.91
N SER A 50 17.87 -9.76 25.23
CA SER A 50 18.78 -10.53 26.08
C SER A 50 18.69 -12.03 25.73
N PRO A 51 19.77 -12.80 25.87
CA PRO A 51 19.91 -14.10 25.20
C PRO A 51 19.26 -15.23 26.02
N SER A 52 18.46 -16.07 25.35
CA SER A 52 18.12 -17.43 25.78
C SER A 52 17.56 -18.22 24.57
N PRO A 53 17.67 -19.57 24.55
CA PRO A 53 18.41 -20.26 23.50
C PRO A 53 17.58 -20.72 22.30
N ASN A 54 18.18 -20.50 21.13
CA ASN A 54 18.16 -21.27 19.88
C ASN A 54 17.22 -22.49 19.79
N ASN A 55 16.38 -22.48 18.75
CA ASN A 55 16.29 -23.62 17.84
C ASN A 55 15.81 -23.17 16.46
N SER A 56 16.77 -23.00 15.54
CA SER A 56 16.65 -23.25 14.09
C SER A 56 18.04 -23.16 13.48
N THR A 57 18.81 -24.24 13.60
CA THR A 57 20.10 -24.40 12.92
C THR A 57 19.85 -24.81 11.47
N ALA A 58 20.30 -23.97 10.54
CA ALA A 58 20.57 -24.38 9.17
C ALA A 58 21.66 -25.47 9.18
N LEU A 59 21.32 -26.66 8.68
CA LEU A 59 22.26 -27.76 8.50
C LEU A 59 23.04 -27.55 7.19
N LEU A 60 24.34 -27.30 7.30
CA LEU A 60 25.32 -27.55 6.24
C LEU A 60 26.31 -28.63 6.73
N PRO A 61 26.71 -29.59 5.87
CA PRO A 61 27.57 -30.70 6.28
C PRO A 61 29.03 -30.26 6.41
N THR A 62 29.67 -30.70 7.50
CA THR A 62 31.11 -30.61 7.72
C THR A 62 31.83 -31.78 7.05
N SER A 63 32.95 -31.49 6.38
CA SER A 63 33.97 -32.50 6.07
C SER A 63 35.32 -32.07 6.65
N ALA A 64 35.90 -32.97 7.43
CA ALA A 64 37.11 -32.80 8.23
C ALA A 64 38.42 -32.70 7.40
N SER A 65 39.41 -32.00 7.96
CA SER A 65 40.85 -32.15 7.63
C SER A 65 41.52 -33.18 8.57
N PRO A 66 42.75 -33.67 8.29
CA PRO A 66 43.96 -32.94 8.75
C PRO A 66 45.28 -33.07 7.93
N ALA A 67 46.02 -31.94 7.87
CA ALA A 67 47.49 -31.71 8.08
C ALA A 67 48.57 -32.16 7.03
N PRO A 68 49.86 -31.76 7.15
CA PRO A 68 50.42 -30.39 7.00
C PRO A 68 51.74 -30.32 6.15
N GLY A 69 52.20 -29.12 5.72
CA GLY A 69 53.55 -28.99 5.14
C GLY A 69 54.00 -27.60 4.61
N ALA A 70 54.82 -26.90 5.42
CA ALA A 70 56.02 -26.10 5.11
C ALA A 70 56.10 -25.03 3.97
N SER A 71 56.28 -23.77 4.42
CA SER A 71 57.45 -22.88 4.19
C SER A 71 57.67 -22.07 2.89
N TYR A 72 58.22 -20.86 3.13
CA TYR A 72 58.88 -19.86 2.26
C TYR A 72 57.98 -19.01 1.34
N GLY A 73 58.15 -17.70 1.18
CA GLY A 73 59.15 -16.76 1.68
C GLY A 73 58.78 -15.33 1.25
N THR A 74 59.25 -14.35 2.01
CA THR A 74 59.26 -12.91 1.73
C THR A 74 60.19 -12.57 0.56
N GLU A 75 59.83 -11.59 -0.29
CA GLU A 75 60.74 -10.48 -0.63
C GLU A 75 60.06 -9.30 -1.36
N LYS A 76 60.68 -8.13 -1.15
CA LYS A 76 60.31 -6.76 -1.56
C LYS A 76 60.96 -6.37 -2.91
N THR A 77 60.57 -5.17 -3.38
CA THR A 77 61.27 -4.22 -4.28
C THR A 77 61.05 -4.45 -5.79
N SER A 78 60.92 -3.47 -6.69
CA SER A 78 61.09 -2.00 -6.68
C SER A 78 60.55 -1.40 -8.00
N SER A 79 60.03 -0.17 -7.93
CA SER A 79 60.19 0.97 -8.86
C SER A 79 60.70 0.73 -10.31
N ALA A 80 59.95 1.20 -11.31
CA ALA A 80 60.34 2.28 -12.24
C ALA A 80 59.22 2.52 -13.27
N GLY A 81 58.93 3.79 -13.59
CA GLY A 81 57.92 4.17 -14.59
C GLY A 81 58.53 4.44 -15.96
N GLU A 82 57.68 4.51 -17.00
CA GLU A 82 57.94 5.28 -18.22
C GLU A 82 56.67 5.54 -19.07
N ALA A 83 56.60 6.80 -19.53
CA ALA A 83 55.99 7.40 -20.74
C ALA A 83 54.52 7.14 -21.17
N VAL A 84 53.74 8.24 -21.19
CA VAL A 84 52.43 8.39 -21.85
C VAL A 84 52.61 9.02 -23.25
N GLU A 85 52.16 8.34 -24.30
CA GLU A 85 52.15 8.85 -25.67
C GLU A 85 50.74 9.39 -26.06
N LYS A 86 50.65 10.67 -26.43
CA LYS A 86 49.40 11.36 -26.83
C LYS A 86 49.02 11.04 -28.29
N ARG A 87 47.96 10.28 -28.52
CA ARG A 87 47.28 10.16 -29.83
C ARG A 87 46.28 11.31 -30.05
N ARG A 88 46.52 12.16 -31.05
CA ARG A 88 45.56 13.16 -31.57
C ARG A 88 44.44 12.45 -32.34
N ARG A 89 43.17 12.68 -31.95
CA ARG A 89 41.96 12.22 -32.69
C ARG A 89 41.51 13.29 -33.70
N PRO A 90 40.96 12.92 -34.87
CA PRO A 90 40.59 13.89 -35.91
C PRO A 90 39.23 14.54 -35.60
N LEU A 91 39.28 15.77 -35.09
CA LEU A 91 38.11 16.58 -34.69
C LEU A 91 37.12 16.85 -35.85
N GLY A 92 37.57 16.73 -37.11
CA GLY A 92 36.76 17.05 -38.31
C GLY A 92 35.61 16.07 -38.59
N LEU A 93 35.74 14.80 -38.21
CA LEU A 93 34.68 13.80 -38.45
C LEU A 93 33.53 13.92 -37.44
N ILE A 94 33.83 14.33 -36.21
CA ILE A 94 32.83 14.52 -35.15
C ILE A 94 31.99 15.78 -35.42
N LEU A 95 32.64 16.85 -35.89
CA LEU A 95 31.95 18.08 -36.27
C LEU A 95 31.03 17.89 -37.50
N GLY A 96 31.44 17.06 -38.47
CA GLY A 96 30.59 16.69 -39.61
C GLY A 96 29.35 15.89 -39.21
N ALA A 97 29.49 14.93 -38.29
CA ALA A 97 28.37 14.12 -37.79
C ALA A 97 27.37 14.95 -36.96
N LEU A 98 27.86 15.88 -36.14
CA LEU A 98 27.00 16.80 -35.38
C LEU A 98 26.21 17.76 -36.28
N ALA A 99 26.82 18.27 -37.36
CA ALA A 99 26.12 19.11 -38.32
C ALA A 99 25.00 18.36 -39.06
N ALA A 100 25.24 17.11 -39.45
CA ALA A 100 24.22 16.27 -40.07
C ALA A 100 23.06 15.95 -39.11
N LEU A 101 23.35 15.69 -37.83
CA LEU A 101 22.35 15.45 -36.80
C LEU A 101 21.45 16.66 -36.56
N VAL A 102 22.02 17.87 -36.53
CA VAL A 102 21.26 19.12 -36.37
C VAL A 102 20.30 19.34 -37.55
N VAL A 103 20.71 19.02 -38.78
CA VAL A 103 19.84 19.14 -39.97
C VAL A 103 18.67 18.15 -39.89
N VAL A 104 18.90 16.91 -39.44
CA VAL A 104 17.85 15.91 -39.25
C VAL A 104 16.88 16.32 -38.13
N ILE A 105 17.40 16.84 -37.02
CA ILE A 105 16.58 17.35 -35.92
C ILE A 105 15.71 18.52 -36.40
N LEU A 106 16.26 19.47 -37.15
CA LEU A 106 15.47 20.59 -37.68
C LEU A 106 14.41 20.11 -38.68
N ALA A 107 14.72 19.13 -39.53
CA ALA A 107 13.78 18.59 -40.52
C ALA A 107 12.61 17.80 -39.89
N VAL A 108 12.80 17.20 -38.72
CA VAL A 108 11.77 16.41 -38.01
C VAL A 108 11.01 17.26 -36.97
N VAL A 109 11.71 18.14 -36.25
CA VAL A 109 11.11 18.91 -35.14
C VAL A 109 10.32 20.12 -35.65
N LEU A 110 10.74 20.79 -36.72
CA LEU A 110 10.01 21.97 -37.25
C LEU A 110 8.58 21.62 -37.72
N PRO A 111 8.34 20.53 -38.47
CA PRO A 111 6.98 20.14 -38.84
C PRO A 111 6.10 19.78 -37.63
N VAL A 112 6.66 19.08 -36.62
CA VAL A 112 5.93 18.72 -35.40
C VAL A 112 5.58 19.96 -34.56
N TYR A 113 6.50 20.92 -34.44
CA TYR A 113 6.26 22.18 -33.74
C TYR A 113 5.13 23.02 -34.38
N PHE A 114 5.11 23.12 -35.72
CA PHE A 114 4.09 23.89 -36.42
C PHE A 114 2.72 23.20 -36.51
N VAL A 115 2.66 21.87 -36.42
CA VAL A 115 1.39 21.11 -36.47
C VAL A 115 0.78 20.91 -35.08
N VAL A 116 1.59 20.79 -34.02
CA VAL A 116 1.10 20.44 -32.67
C VAL A 116 1.04 21.63 -31.71
N VAL A 117 1.98 22.58 -31.77
CA VAL A 117 2.13 23.58 -30.69
C VAL A 117 1.48 24.93 -31.03
N LYS A 118 1.38 25.31 -32.31
CA LYS A 118 0.86 26.65 -32.70
C LYS A 118 -0.65 26.71 -32.96
N LYS A 119 -1.45 25.83 -32.33
CA LYS A 119 -2.93 25.90 -32.40
C LYS A 119 -3.61 26.43 -31.14
N HIS A 120 -2.86 26.94 -30.18
CA HIS A 120 -3.40 27.70 -29.06
C HIS A 120 -2.82 29.11 -29.06
N HIS A 121 -3.39 30.00 -29.86
CA HIS A 121 -3.59 31.42 -29.49
C HIS A 121 -4.55 32.08 -30.48
N ASN A 122 -5.63 32.64 -29.91
CA ASN A 122 -6.55 33.66 -30.45
C ASN A 122 -7.79 33.17 -31.20
N ALA A 123 -8.93 33.21 -30.50
CA ALA A 123 -10.23 33.50 -31.08
C ALA A 123 -10.64 34.93 -30.64
N ALA A 124 -10.80 35.85 -31.60
CA ALA A 124 -11.89 36.84 -31.64
C ALA A 124 -11.78 37.82 -32.83
N SER A 125 -12.92 37.94 -33.51
CA SER A 125 -13.49 39.06 -34.28
C SER A 125 -13.03 39.45 -35.69
N SER A 126 -14.08 39.61 -36.52
CA SER A 126 -14.33 40.50 -37.67
C SER A 126 -13.90 40.09 -39.09
N ALA A 127 -14.92 39.82 -39.93
CA ALA A 127 -14.94 39.94 -41.41
C ALA A 127 -14.77 41.43 -41.83
N PRO A 128 -14.44 41.82 -43.09
CA PRO A 128 -14.99 41.30 -44.37
C PRO A 128 -14.02 41.23 -45.59
N GLY A 129 -14.50 40.70 -46.73
CA GLY A 129 -14.09 41.20 -48.07
C GLY A 129 -13.47 40.24 -49.09
N SER A 130 -14.33 39.57 -49.88
CA SER A 130 -14.31 39.28 -51.34
C SER A 130 -13.05 38.95 -52.19
N SER A 131 -13.32 38.04 -53.15
CA SER A 131 -12.73 37.81 -54.49
C SER A 131 -11.42 37.03 -54.56
N GLY A 132 -11.24 36.01 -55.41
CA GLY A 132 -12.10 35.36 -56.41
C GLY A 132 -11.27 34.33 -57.21
N ASP A 133 -11.95 33.27 -57.70
CA ASP A 133 -11.71 32.51 -58.95
C ASP A 133 -10.38 31.72 -59.11
N SER A 134 -10.21 30.58 -59.79
CA SER A 134 -11.03 29.64 -60.57
C SER A 134 -10.19 28.34 -60.74
N GLY A 135 -10.82 27.19 -61.03
CA GLY A 135 -10.08 25.98 -61.46
C GLY A 135 -10.85 24.67 -61.30
N SER A 136 -11.80 24.43 -62.22
CA SER A 136 -12.64 23.25 -62.36
C SER A 136 -11.95 22.07 -63.08
N ASP A 137 -12.26 20.83 -62.68
CA ASP A 137 -12.69 19.70 -63.54
C ASP A 137 -13.04 18.49 -62.65
N SER A 138 -14.32 18.10 -62.52
CA SER A 138 -15.12 17.18 -63.38
C SER A 138 -14.58 15.73 -63.35
N GLY A 139 -15.32 14.66 -63.03
CA GLY A 139 -16.68 14.40 -62.57
C GLY A 139 -16.93 12.87 -62.62
N SER A 140 -17.72 12.31 -61.70
CA SER A 140 -18.61 11.18 -62.00
C SER A 140 -19.60 10.94 -60.86
N SER A 141 -20.87 10.92 -61.24
CA SER A 141 -22.09 10.84 -60.46
C SER A 141 -22.47 9.40 -60.05
N GLY A 142 -23.13 9.26 -58.89
CA GLY A 142 -23.85 8.04 -58.51
C GLY A 142 -24.72 8.17 -57.27
N GLY A 143 -25.92 8.74 -57.43
CA GLY A 143 -27.16 8.41 -56.68
C GLY A 143 -27.18 8.43 -55.15
N GLY A 144 -27.68 9.52 -54.57
CA GLY A 144 -28.07 9.58 -53.16
C GLY A 144 -29.38 8.84 -52.87
N GLY A 145 -29.36 8.00 -51.84
CA GLY A 145 -30.52 7.54 -51.08
C GLY A 145 -30.28 7.87 -49.62
N GLY A 146 -31.19 8.62 -48.99
CA GLY A 146 -31.04 9.18 -47.66
C GLY A 146 -30.81 8.14 -46.57
N GLY A 147 -29.85 8.43 -45.69
CA GLY A 147 -29.64 7.78 -44.42
C GLY A 147 -29.15 8.84 -43.45
N THR A 148 -29.96 9.11 -42.43
CA THR A 148 -29.72 10.02 -41.31
C THR A 148 -28.28 9.97 -40.80
N GLY A 149 -27.66 11.13 -40.63
CA GLY A 149 -26.31 11.28 -40.11
C GLY A 149 -26.10 10.49 -38.81
N GLY A 150 -25.32 9.41 -38.91
CA GLY A 150 -24.87 8.63 -37.77
C GLY A 150 -23.99 9.49 -36.88
N LYS A 151 -24.40 9.63 -35.62
CA LYS A 151 -23.61 10.25 -34.57
C LYS A 151 -22.31 9.47 -34.42
N VAL A 152 -21.18 10.17 -34.33
CA VAL A 152 -19.88 9.56 -34.02
C VAL A 152 -19.90 9.17 -32.54
N VAL A 153 -20.36 7.97 -32.23
CA VAL A 153 -20.06 7.31 -30.95
C VAL A 153 -18.60 6.91 -31.04
N GLY A 154 -17.78 7.31 -30.06
CA GLY A 154 -16.39 6.84 -29.97
C GLY A 154 -16.34 5.31 -29.94
N ALA A 155 -15.18 4.71 -30.22
CA ALA A 155 -15.05 3.26 -30.11
C ALA A 155 -15.49 2.80 -28.71
N VAL A 156 -16.36 1.78 -28.63
CA VAL A 156 -16.84 1.20 -27.37
C VAL A 156 -15.92 0.08 -26.87
N SER A 157 -14.99 -0.37 -27.70
CA SER A 157 -13.98 -1.36 -27.36
C SER A 157 -12.75 -1.21 -28.26
N GLY A 158 -11.60 -1.69 -27.81
CA GLY A 158 -10.38 -1.71 -28.62
C GLY A 158 -9.29 -2.63 -28.05
N GLY A 159 -8.46 -3.17 -28.93
CA GLY A 159 -7.28 -3.97 -28.57
C GLY A 159 -5.99 -3.16 -28.70
N ASP A 160 -4.87 -3.87 -28.82
CA ASP A 160 -3.55 -3.28 -29.04
C ASP A 160 -3.53 -2.23 -30.17
N GLY A 161 -2.87 -1.10 -29.92
CA GLY A 161 -2.75 0.03 -30.84
C GLY A 161 -4.00 0.90 -31.00
N SER A 162 -5.12 0.57 -30.33
CA SER A 162 -6.33 1.40 -30.37
C SER A 162 -6.16 2.70 -29.57
N THR A 163 -6.87 3.75 -29.98
CA THR A 163 -6.94 5.00 -29.22
C THR A 163 -8.02 4.91 -28.16
N VAL A 164 -7.66 5.20 -26.91
CA VAL A 164 -8.58 5.40 -25.79
C VAL A 164 -8.80 6.89 -25.61
N THR A 165 -10.06 7.29 -25.49
CA THR A 165 -10.43 8.64 -25.01
C THR A 165 -10.90 8.54 -23.56
N THR A 166 -10.32 9.38 -22.69
CA THR A 166 -10.68 9.44 -21.27
C THR A 166 -11.96 10.26 -21.07
N VAL A 167 -12.54 10.18 -19.87
CA VAL A 167 -13.71 10.99 -19.50
C VAL A 167 -13.45 12.50 -19.56
N ASN A 168 -12.20 12.93 -19.46
CA ASN A 168 -11.80 14.33 -19.53
C ASN A 168 -11.54 14.81 -20.97
N GLY A 169 -11.63 13.91 -21.96
CA GLY A 169 -11.40 14.22 -23.37
C GLY A 169 -9.94 14.05 -23.83
N ASP A 170 -9.03 13.74 -22.91
CA ASP A 170 -7.66 13.34 -23.26
C ASP A 170 -7.66 12.01 -24.02
N SER A 171 -6.59 11.71 -24.75
CA SER A 171 -6.48 10.44 -25.46
C SER A 171 -5.07 9.87 -25.42
N PHE A 172 -4.98 8.54 -25.37
CA PHE A 172 -3.72 7.80 -25.41
C PHE A 172 -3.87 6.52 -26.24
N VAL A 173 -2.74 5.93 -26.65
CA VAL A 173 -2.71 4.65 -27.35
C VAL A 173 -2.66 3.52 -26.33
N TYR A 174 -3.58 2.56 -26.45
CA TYR A 174 -3.57 1.35 -25.66
C TYR A 174 -2.54 0.37 -26.20
N ASN A 175 -1.43 0.19 -25.47
CA ASN A 175 -0.41 -0.81 -25.80
C ASN A 175 -0.61 -2.06 -24.94
N ASN A 176 -1.01 -3.15 -25.56
CA ASN A 176 -1.17 -4.45 -24.93
C ASN A 176 -0.89 -5.58 -25.93
N SER A 177 0.37 -5.97 -26.02
CA SER A 177 0.80 -7.06 -26.91
C SER A 177 0.35 -8.47 -26.46
N PHE A 178 -0.36 -8.58 -25.33
CA PHE A 178 -0.74 -9.84 -24.71
C PHE A 178 -2.16 -10.30 -25.06
N GLY A 179 -2.81 -9.63 -26.01
CA GLY A 179 -4.15 -9.96 -26.50
C GLY A 179 -5.28 -9.45 -25.62
N GLY A 180 -4.99 -8.52 -24.71
CA GLY A 180 -6.01 -7.81 -23.94
C GLY A 180 -6.79 -6.80 -24.79
N TYR A 181 -8.00 -6.48 -24.36
CA TYR A 181 -8.85 -5.48 -24.98
C TYR A 181 -9.67 -4.76 -23.93
N TRP A 182 -9.91 -3.47 -24.14
CA TRP A 182 -10.77 -2.66 -23.30
C TRP A 182 -12.21 -2.63 -23.81
N LEU A 183 -13.15 -2.40 -22.89
CA LEU A 183 -14.58 -2.26 -23.14
C LEU A 183 -15.13 -1.08 -22.34
N ALA A 184 -15.69 -0.09 -23.01
CA ALA A 184 -16.34 1.08 -22.43
C ALA A 184 -17.63 1.37 -23.20
N ASP A 185 -18.68 0.60 -22.90
CA ASP A 185 -20.00 0.77 -23.49
C ASP A 185 -20.79 1.84 -22.70
N PRO A 186 -21.10 3.01 -23.29
CA PRO A 186 -21.87 4.04 -22.60
C PRO A 186 -23.32 3.63 -22.28
N GLU A 187 -23.88 2.66 -23.01
CA GLU A 187 -25.23 2.16 -22.75
C GLU A 187 -25.24 1.12 -21.62
N ASN A 188 -24.11 0.44 -21.41
CA ASN A 188 -23.87 -0.53 -20.34
C ASN A 188 -22.54 -0.26 -19.60
N PRO A 189 -22.46 0.79 -18.76
CA PRO A 189 -21.22 1.20 -18.11
C PRO A 189 -20.70 0.17 -17.08
N PHE A 190 -21.52 -0.80 -16.70
CA PHE A 190 -21.15 -1.88 -15.78
C PHE A 190 -20.78 -3.18 -16.51
N ALA A 191 -20.58 -3.17 -17.82
CA ALA A 191 -20.11 -4.34 -18.55
C ALA A 191 -18.75 -4.85 -18.01
N SER A 192 -18.68 -6.15 -17.72
CA SER A 192 -17.51 -6.81 -17.11
C SER A 192 -16.75 -7.71 -18.11
N GLY A 193 -16.89 -7.46 -19.42
CA GLY A 193 -16.43 -8.36 -20.48
C GLY A 193 -15.04 -8.09 -21.04
N ALA A 194 -14.32 -7.06 -20.56
CA ALA A 194 -12.93 -6.79 -20.96
C ALA A 194 -11.97 -7.88 -20.45
N LYS A 195 -10.84 -8.06 -21.15
CA LYS A 195 -9.76 -8.95 -20.71
C LYS A 195 -8.44 -8.18 -20.66
N PRO A 196 -7.66 -8.32 -19.57
CA PRO A 196 -6.38 -7.62 -19.45
C PRO A 196 -5.30 -8.29 -20.31
N ASN A 197 -5.45 -9.57 -20.63
CA ASN A 197 -4.59 -10.35 -21.51
C ASN A 197 -5.30 -11.67 -21.91
N SER A 198 -4.69 -12.44 -22.80
CA SER A 198 -5.28 -13.67 -23.38
C SER A 198 -5.38 -14.86 -22.41
N TRP A 199 -4.67 -14.85 -21.29
CA TRP A 199 -4.65 -15.96 -20.32
C TRP A 199 -5.41 -15.67 -19.03
N THR A 200 -5.95 -14.46 -18.88
CA THR A 200 -6.74 -14.07 -17.71
C THR A 200 -8.24 -14.12 -18.06
N PRO A 201 -9.09 -14.78 -17.25
CA PRO A 201 -10.53 -14.73 -17.42
C PRO A 201 -11.07 -13.30 -17.32
N ALA A 202 -12.12 -12.96 -18.08
CA ALA A 202 -12.82 -11.69 -17.92
C ALA A 202 -13.43 -11.57 -16.51
N LEU A 203 -13.83 -10.36 -16.09
CA LEU A 203 -14.36 -10.13 -14.74
C LEU A 203 -15.67 -10.88 -14.47
N ASN A 204 -16.47 -11.11 -15.51
CA ASN A 204 -17.70 -11.93 -15.44
C ASN A 204 -17.46 -13.44 -15.64
N GLU A 205 -16.21 -13.87 -15.82
CA GLU A 205 -15.81 -15.27 -15.88
C GLU A 205 -15.21 -15.70 -14.53
N SER A 206 -15.38 -16.97 -14.17
CA SER A 206 -14.88 -17.50 -12.90
C SER A 206 -13.36 -17.48 -12.83
N TRP A 207 -12.83 -17.08 -11.67
CA TRP A 207 -11.42 -17.26 -11.30
C TRP A 207 -11.23 -18.61 -10.61
N THR A 208 -10.27 -19.40 -11.09
CA THR A 208 -9.96 -20.74 -10.58
C THR A 208 -8.66 -20.69 -9.77
N TRP A 209 -8.78 -20.55 -8.45
CA TRP A 209 -7.64 -20.58 -7.54
C TRP A 209 -6.83 -21.88 -7.67
N GLY A 210 -5.51 -21.75 -7.73
CA GLY A 210 -4.57 -22.86 -7.94
C GLY A 210 -4.27 -23.16 -9.42
N VAL A 211 -4.98 -22.50 -10.34
CA VAL A 211 -4.76 -22.57 -11.79
C VAL A 211 -4.49 -21.17 -12.35
N ASP A 212 -5.38 -20.22 -12.07
CA ASP A 212 -5.20 -18.82 -12.42
C ASP A 212 -4.24 -18.16 -11.42
N HIS A 213 -3.30 -17.36 -11.93
CA HIS A 213 -2.25 -16.73 -11.13
C HIS A 213 -2.46 -15.22 -10.99
N VAL A 214 -2.31 -14.73 -9.76
CA VAL A 214 -2.31 -13.30 -9.47
C VAL A 214 -0.96 -12.69 -9.85
N TYR A 215 -0.96 -11.84 -10.87
CA TYR A 215 0.14 -10.94 -11.22
C TYR A 215 -0.33 -9.51 -11.00
N GLY A 216 -0.06 -9.01 -9.79
CA GLY A 216 -0.61 -7.76 -9.32
C GLY A 216 0.43 -6.69 -8.99
N VAL A 217 -0.04 -5.46 -8.89
CA VAL A 217 0.70 -4.34 -8.29
C VAL A 217 -0.18 -3.66 -7.26
N ASN A 218 0.44 -3.08 -6.24
CA ASN A 218 -0.23 -2.18 -5.33
C ASN A 218 -0.37 -0.79 -5.94
N LEU A 219 -1.42 -0.07 -5.57
CA LEU A 219 -1.58 1.36 -5.82
C LEU A 219 -1.28 2.15 -4.54
N GLY A 220 -0.14 1.82 -3.90
CA GLY A 220 0.34 2.44 -2.67
C GLY A 220 0.62 3.93 -2.84
N GLY A 221 0.54 4.69 -1.75
CA GLY A 221 0.72 6.14 -1.76
C GLY A 221 -0.39 6.94 -2.43
N TRP A 222 -1.47 6.30 -2.93
CA TRP A 222 -2.56 7.01 -3.60
C TRP A 222 -3.61 7.54 -2.63
N PHE A 223 -4.34 6.66 -1.93
CA PHE A 223 -5.37 7.07 -0.96
C PHE A 223 -4.89 7.04 0.49
N VAL A 224 -3.78 6.35 0.75
CA VAL A 224 -3.05 6.36 2.01
C VAL A 224 -1.65 6.84 1.71
N LEU A 225 -1.26 7.98 2.27
CA LEU A 225 -0.01 8.63 1.95
C LEU A 225 1.16 8.02 2.71
N GLU A 226 2.19 7.67 1.96
CA GLU A 226 3.48 7.25 2.49
C GLU A 226 4.57 8.22 2.08
N PRO A 227 5.41 8.68 3.01
CA PRO A 227 6.49 9.62 2.73
C PRO A 227 7.40 9.21 1.59
N PHE A 228 7.77 7.93 1.48
CA PHE A 228 8.69 7.49 0.43
C PHE A 228 8.03 7.34 -0.94
N ILE A 229 6.70 7.16 -0.98
CA ILE A 229 5.92 7.02 -2.22
C ILE A 229 5.52 8.39 -2.76
N ALA A 230 5.11 9.32 -1.89
CA ALA A 230 4.71 10.68 -2.26
C ALA A 230 5.61 11.76 -1.61
N PRO A 231 6.95 11.71 -1.79
CA PRO A 231 7.90 12.50 -1.01
C PRO A 231 7.72 14.01 -1.17
N ALA A 232 7.30 14.50 -2.33
CA ALA A 232 7.10 15.93 -2.56
C ALA A 232 6.05 16.56 -1.62
N LEU A 233 5.01 15.80 -1.22
CA LEU A 233 4.01 16.29 -0.25
C LEU A 233 4.64 16.51 1.13
N PHE A 234 5.49 15.58 1.57
CA PHE A 234 6.15 15.65 2.87
C PHE A 234 7.33 16.64 2.87
N GLN A 235 8.05 16.79 1.76
CA GLN A 235 9.11 17.82 1.65
C GLN A 235 8.55 19.25 1.71
N ALA A 236 7.30 19.45 1.28
CA ALA A 236 6.60 20.72 1.46
C ALA A 236 6.19 20.99 2.92
N TYR A 237 6.12 19.93 3.74
CA TYR A 237 5.73 19.95 5.16
C TYR A 237 6.72 19.15 6.00
N PRO A 238 7.98 19.61 6.18
CA PRO A 238 9.05 18.81 6.78
C PRO A 238 8.83 18.41 8.25
N ALA A 239 7.82 18.98 8.92
CA ALA A 239 7.39 18.57 10.25
C ALA A 239 6.38 17.40 10.24
N ALA A 240 5.90 16.97 9.07
CA ALA A 240 5.04 15.82 8.92
C ALA A 240 5.85 14.53 8.83
N SER A 241 5.42 13.49 9.53
CA SER A 241 5.99 12.13 9.49
C SER A 241 5.04 11.08 8.91
N ASP A 242 3.74 11.41 8.85
CA ASP A 242 2.61 10.56 8.44
C ASP A 242 1.46 11.44 7.93
N GLU A 243 0.36 10.82 7.47
CA GLU A 243 -0.78 11.56 6.94
C GLU A 243 -1.54 12.35 8.02
N TRP A 244 -1.53 11.90 9.28
CA TRP A 244 -2.11 12.63 10.40
C TRP A 244 -1.46 14.01 10.58
N SER A 245 -0.13 14.04 10.73
CA SER A 245 0.63 15.28 10.89
C SER A 245 0.62 16.13 9.61
N LEU A 246 0.69 15.51 8.43
CA LEU A 246 0.56 16.21 7.15
C LEU A 246 -0.80 16.90 7.02
N SER A 247 -1.89 16.19 7.32
CA SER A 247 -3.24 16.73 7.22
C SER A 247 -3.48 17.84 8.23
N THR A 248 -2.94 17.71 9.45
CA THR A 248 -2.99 18.75 10.48
C THR A 248 -2.34 20.05 9.98
N LEU A 249 -1.15 19.96 9.41
CA LEU A 249 -0.43 21.12 8.86
C LEU A 249 -1.15 21.72 7.65
N MET A 250 -1.66 20.89 6.74
CA MET A 250 -2.43 21.37 5.59
C MET A 250 -3.75 22.03 5.99
N ARG A 251 -4.40 21.58 7.08
CA ARG A 251 -5.59 22.25 7.63
C ARG A 251 -5.23 23.61 8.21
N ALA A 252 -4.13 23.71 8.94
CA ALA A 252 -3.66 24.99 9.48
C ALA A 252 -3.41 26.03 8.37
N ASP A 253 -2.95 25.59 7.20
CA ASP A 253 -2.74 26.43 6.02
C ASP A 253 -4.00 26.62 5.14
N GLY A 254 -5.11 25.92 5.42
CA GLY A 254 -6.32 25.92 4.60
C GLY A 254 -6.17 25.27 3.22
N THR A 255 -5.22 24.33 3.06
CA THR A 255 -4.87 23.71 1.76
C THR A 255 -5.16 22.21 1.66
N LEU A 256 -5.66 21.57 2.73
CA LEU A 256 -5.88 20.11 2.79
C LEU A 256 -6.68 19.60 1.59
N GLU A 257 -7.89 20.12 1.38
CA GLU A 257 -8.78 19.64 0.31
C GLU A 257 -8.14 19.79 -1.07
N ALA A 258 -7.64 20.99 -1.39
CA ALA A 258 -7.03 21.26 -2.69
C ALA A 258 -5.79 20.38 -2.98
N LYS A 259 -4.94 20.13 -1.97
CA LYS A 259 -3.73 19.31 -2.14
C LYS A 259 -4.07 17.82 -2.26
N MET A 260 -4.98 17.32 -1.43
CA MET A 260 -5.39 15.91 -1.46
C MET A 260 -6.17 15.59 -2.74
N GLU A 261 -7.12 16.43 -3.16
CA GLU A 261 -7.83 16.22 -4.42
C GLU A 261 -6.90 16.27 -5.63
N ALA A 262 -5.93 17.20 -5.66
CA ALA A 262 -4.94 17.25 -6.72
C ALA A 262 -4.10 15.96 -6.77
N HIS A 263 -3.69 15.44 -5.61
CA HIS A 263 -2.99 14.16 -5.53
C HIS A 263 -3.87 12.99 -5.98
N TYR A 264 -5.09 12.86 -5.45
CA TYR A 264 -6.00 11.79 -5.84
C TYR A 264 -6.36 11.83 -7.33
N ASP A 265 -6.44 13.02 -7.93
CA ASP A 265 -6.80 13.18 -9.33
C ASP A 265 -5.66 12.83 -10.30
N THR A 266 -4.41 13.10 -9.90
CA THR A 266 -3.25 13.07 -10.80
C THR A 266 -2.23 11.98 -10.48
N PHE A 267 -2.22 11.45 -9.25
CA PHE A 267 -1.23 10.45 -8.86
C PHE A 267 -1.45 9.16 -9.63
N ILE A 268 -2.65 8.56 -9.64
CA ILE A 268 -2.98 7.43 -10.53
C ILE A 268 -4.07 7.86 -11.51
N THR A 269 -3.86 7.55 -12.79
CA THR A 269 -4.73 7.93 -13.91
C THR A 269 -5.26 6.70 -14.64
N GLU A 270 -6.20 6.90 -15.55
CA GLU A 270 -6.69 5.83 -16.43
C GLU A 270 -5.55 5.18 -17.24
N GLN A 271 -4.56 5.98 -17.66
CA GLN A 271 -3.43 5.49 -18.42
C GLN A 271 -2.56 4.53 -17.61
N ASP A 272 -2.43 4.73 -16.30
CA ASP A 272 -1.73 3.80 -15.42
C ASP A 272 -2.41 2.42 -15.42
N ILE A 273 -3.74 2.36 -15.33
CA ILE A 273 -4.48 1.09 -15.34
C ILE A 273 -4.37 0.39 -16.70
N ALA A 274 -4.39 1.16 -17.78
CA ALA A 274 -4.14 0.64 -19.12
C ALA A 274 -2.71 0.07 -19.26
N GLN A 275 -1.71 0.74 -18.69
CA GLN A 275 -0.31 0.28 -18.69
C GLN A 275 -0.12 -0.97 -17.82
N ILE A 276 -0.81 -1.08 -16.69
CA ILE A 276 -0.82 -2.28 -15.84
C ILE A 276 -1.31 -3.49 -16.66
N ALA A 277 -2.45 -3.36 -17.35
CA ALA A 277 -2.91 -4.41 -18.26
C ALA A 277 -1.91 -4.69 -19.40
N GLY A 278 -1.33 -3.62 -19.98
CA GLY A 278 -0.31 -3.70 -21.02
C GLY A 278 1.00 -4.38 -20.60
N ALA A 279 1.30 -4.42 -19.30
CA ALA A 279 2.42 -5.13 -18.70
C ALA A 279 2.13 -6.61 -18.38
N GLY A 280 0.98 -7.13 -18.84
CA GLY A 280 0.57 -8.51 -18.60
C GLY A 280 0.02 -8.78 -17.20
N LEU A 281 -0.20 -7.72 -16.41
CA LEU A 281 -0.77 -7.81 -15.05
C LEU A 281 -2.30 -7.91 -15.11
N ASN A 282 -2.90 -8.50 -14.07
CA ASN A 282 -4.33 -8.82 -14.04
C ASN A 282 -5.05 -8.38 -12.74
N TRP A 283 -4.31 -7.94 -11.74
CA TRP A 283 -4.85 -7.46 -10.47
C TRP A 283 -4.22 -6.15 -10.02
N VAL A 284 -4.98 -5.36 -9.26
CA VAL A 284 -4.45 -4.26 -8.44
C VAL A 284 -4.89 -4.43 -6.99
N ARG A 285 -3.96 -4.21 -6.05
CA ARG A 285 -4.27 -4.06 -4.62
C ARG A 285 -4.34 -2.57 -4.29
N VAL A 286 -5.42 -2.16 -3.63
CA VAL A 286 -5.80 -0.75 -3.47
C VAL A 286 -5.93 -0.43 -1.99
N PRO A 287 -4.85 0.09 -1.37
CA PRO A 287 -4.91 0.62 -0.03
C PRO A 287 -5.93 1.76 0.06
N ILE A 288 -6.94 1.61 0.91
CA ILE A 288 -7.91 2.65 1.25
C ILE A 288 -7.89 2.93 2.75
N PRO A 289 -8.11 4.19 3.15
CA PRO A 289 -8.19 4.53 4.56
C PRO A 289 -9.61 4.44 5.11
N PHE A 290 -9.76 4.32 6.43
CA PHE A 290 -11.09 4.42 7.07
C PHE A 290 -11.76 5.79 6.86
N TRP A 291 -10.97 6.87 6.71
CA TRP A 291 -11.49 8.21 6.43
C TRP A 291 -12.02 8.38 5.00
N ALA A 292 -11.93 7.34 4.15
CA ALA A 292 -12.73 7.26 2.93
C ALA A 292 -14.24 7.23 3.21
N ILE A 293 -14.62 6.88 4.46
CA ILE A 293 -16.01 6.82 4.92
C ILE A 293 -16.32 8.03 5.81
N SER A 294 -15.71 8.09 7.00
CA SER A 294 -15.95 9.18 7.96
C SER A 294 -14.77 9.41 8.90
N THR A 295 -14.69 10.63 9.45
CA THR A 295 -13.77 11.00 10.53
C THR A 295 -14.55 11.45 11.76
N TRP A 296 -13.93 11.42 12.94
CA TRP A 296 -14.54 11.88 14.19
C TRP A 296 -13.83 13.13 14.68
N SER A 297 -14.59 14.19 14.94
CA SER A 297 -14.06 15.45 15.47
C SER A 297 -13.70 15.38 16.96
N ASP A 298 -14.19 14.36 17.65
CA ASP A 298 -13.93 14.03 19.05
C ASP A 298 -13.73 12.51 19.14
N THR A 299 -12.47 12.09 19.28
CA THR A 299 -12.09 10.69 19.51
C THR A 299 -11.72 10.42 20.97
N GLY A 300 -12.09 11.32 21.88
CA GLY A 300 -11.73 11.28 23.29
C GLY A 300 -10.82 12.42 23.70
N VAL A 301 -10.43 12.38 24.97
CA VAL A 301 -9.69 13.48 25.62
C VAL A 301 -8.32 12.99 26.05
N GLU A 302 -7.30 13.79 25.71
CA GLU A 302 -5.92 13.60 26.12
C GLU A 302 -5.73 13.89 27.62
N ALA A 303 -4.61 13.46 28.19
CA ALA A 303 -4.31 13.67 29.60
C ALA A 303 -4.24 15.16 30.01
N ASP A 304 -3.95 16.06 29.07
CA ASP A 304 -3.92 17.51 29.28
C ASP A 304 -5.29 18.21 29.11
N GLY A 305 -6.34 17.44 28.81
CA GLY A 305 -7.70 17.93 28.61
C GLY A 305 -8.01 18.39 27.18
N THR A 306 -7.09 18.23 26.23
CA THR A 306 -7.36 18.51 24.82
C THR A 306 -8.24 17.43 24.19
N VAL A 307 -9.22 17.84 23.39
CA VAL A 307 -10.06 16.90 22.62
C VAL A 307 -9.26 16.47 21.40
N GLU A 308 -9.08 15.16 21.25
CA GLU A 308 -8.43 14.56 20.09
C GLU A 308 -9.39 14.58 18.90
N SER A 309 -8.90 15.02 17.75
CA SER A 309 -9.69 15.23 16.54
C SER A 309 -8.95 14.66 15.33
N GLU A 310 -9.63 13.85 14.52
CA GLU A 310 -9.02 13.26 13.34
C GLU A 310 -8.83 14.31 12.23
N PRO A 311 -7.60 14.55 11.76
CA PRO A 311 -7.31 15.66 10.85
C PRO A 311 -7.51 15.31 9.37
N PHE A 312 -7.90 14.08 9.03
CA PHE A 312 -7.94 13.61 7.64
C PHE A 312 -9.01 14.30 6.79
N LEU A 313 -8.88 14.21 5.46
CA LEU A 313 -9.91 14.67 4.53
C LEU A 313 -11.02 13.62 4.40
N GLU A 314 -12.10 13.82 5.12
CA GLU A 314 -13.23 12.89 5.19
C GLU A 314 -13.94 12.68 3.85
N GLY A 315 -14.16 11.42 3.46
CA GLY A 315 -15.08 10.98 2.40
C GLY A 315 -14.64 11.28 0.96
N VAL A 316 -13.70 12.20 0.76
CA VAL A 316 -13.36 12.72 -0.58
C VAL A 316 -12.66 11.69 -1.45
N CYS A 317 -11.77 10.85 -0.90
CA CYS A 317 -11.02 9.89 -1.70
C CYS A 317 -11.92 8.81 -2.33
N TRP A 318 -13.10 8.52 -1.74
CA TRP A 318 -13.98 7.46 -2.22
C TRP A 318 -14.44 7.64 -3.68
N LYS A 319 -14.70 8.86 -4.13
CA LYS A 319 -15.08 9.10 -5.53
C LYS A 319 -13.98 8.66 -6.52
N TYR A 320 -12.72 8.73 -6.11
CA TYR A 320 -11.57 8.29 -6.90
C TYR A 320 -11.40 6.77 -6.84
N VAL A 321 -11.72 6.13 -5.70
CA VAL A 321 -11.82 4.68 -5.57
C VAL A 321 -12.86 4.12 -6.54
N VAL A 322 -14.05 4.71 -6.61
CA VAL A 322 -15.07 4.22 -7.56
C VAL A 322 -14.71 4.55 -9.02
N ARG A 323 -14.02 5.67 -9.27
CA ARG A 323 -13.43 5.95 -10.60
C ARG A 323 -12.45 4.85 -11.03
N LEU A 324 -11.60 4.37 -10.11
CA LEU A 324 -10.73 3.22 -10.35
C LEU A 324 -11.53 1.96 -10.70
N PHE A 325 -12.65 1.68 -10.03
CA PHE A 325 -13.47 0.51 -10.37
C PHE A 325 -14.00 0.58 -11.81
N GLY A 326 -14.34 1.78 -12.29
CA GLY A 326 -14.68 2.01 -13.70
C GLY A 326 -13.52 1.69 -14.64
N TRP A 327 -12.30 2.13 -14.32
CA TRP A 327 -11.11 1.78 -15.10
C TRP A 327 -10.80 0.29 -15.05
N ALA A 328 -10.94 -0.33 -13.87
CA ALA A 328 -10.73 -1.75 -13.67
C ALA A 328 -11.67 -2.59 -14.54
N LYS A 329 -12.97 -2.25 -14.59
CA LYS A 329 -13.92 -2.84 -15.55
C LYS A 329 -13.48 -2.65 -16.99
N LYS A 330 -13.11 -1.42 -17.34
CA LYS A 330 -12.73 -1.06 -18.72
C LYS A 330 -11.58 -1.90 -19.24
N TYR A 331 -10.60 -2.23 -18.40
CA TYR A 331 -9.40 -2.98 -18.80
C TYR A 331 -9.38 -4.45 -18.34
N GLY A 332 -10.45 -4.93 -17.68
CA GLY A 332 -10.55 -6.32 -17.19
C GLY A 332 -9.65 -6.61 -15.98
N ILE A 333 -9.28 -5.60 -15.21
CA ILE A 333 -8.41 -5.72 -14.03
C ILE A 333 -9.28 -6.04 -12.79
N ARG A 334 -8.86 -7.04 -12.01
CA ARG A 334 -9.49 -7.38 -10.71
C ARG A 334 -8.91 -6.52 -9.59
N VAL A 335 -9.70 -6.29 -8.55
CA VAL A 335 -9.33 -5.46 -7.40
C VAL A 335 -9.27 -6.28 -6.12
N ASN A 336 -8.14 -6.18 -5.43
CA ASN A 336 -8.05 -6.38 -3.98
C ASN A 336 -8.22 -5.01 -3.32
N LEU A 337 -9.37 -4.75 -2.70
CA LEU A 337 -9.60 -3.53 -1.94
C LEU A 337 -9.09 -3.76 -0.53
N ASP A 338 -8.18 -2.94 -0.02
CA ASP A 338 -7.50 -3.21 1.25
C ASP A 338 -7.73 -2.07 2.24
N LEU A 339 -8.37 -2.36 3.38
CA LEU A 339 -8.52 -1.40 4.48
C LEU A 339 -7.18 -1.27 5.19
N HIS A 340 -6.41 -0.30 4.72
CA HIS A 340 -5.01 -0.14 5.07
C HIS A 340 -4.80 0.62 6.39
N THR A 341 -5.81 1.38 6.80
CA THR A 341 -5.81 2.16 8.05
C THR A 341 -7.06 1.88 8.85
N VAL A 342 -6.93 1.77 10.17
CA VAL A 342 -8.06 1.60 11.09
C VAL A 342 -7.94 2.52 12.30
N PRO A 343 -9.06 2.93 12.93
CA PRO A 343 -9.04 3.73 14.15
C PRO A 343 -8.11 3.18 15.24
N GLY A 344 -7.30 4.06 15.84
CA GLY A 344 -6.32 3.71 16.87
C GLY A 344 -5.01 3.13 16.35
N SER A 345 -4.86 2.90 15.05
CA SER A 345 -3.73 2.23 14.40
C SER A 345 -3.54 0.77 14.83
N GLN A 346 -3.36 -0.10 13.83
CA GLN A 346 -3.12 -1.54 13.99
C GLN A 346 -1.64 -1.93 14.03
N ASN A 347 -0.74 -1.01 13.65
CA ASN A 347 0.70 -1.30 13.56
C ASN A 347 1.63 -0.18 14.05
N GLY A 348 1.13 1.03 14.24
CA GLY A 348 1.91 2.17 14.71
C GLY A 348 2.88 2.73 13.66
N TYR A 349 2.81 2.28 12.41
CA TYR A 349 3.62 2.77 11.30
C TYR A 349 2.93 3.93 10.57
N ASN A 350 3.70 4.73 9.84
CA ASN A 350 3.19 5.91 9.11
C ASN A 350 2.05 5.57 8.13
N HIS A 351 2.13 4.43 7.45
CA HIS A 351 1.13 3.93 6.52
C HIS A 351 -0.16 3.38 7.18
N SER A 352 -0.25 3.33 8.51
CA SER A 352 -1.55 3.20 9.20
C SER A 352 -2.28 4.55 9.37
N GLY A 353 -1.73 5.63 8.82
CA GLY A 353 -2.26 6.99 8.89
C GLY A 353 -1.71 7.83 10.04
N LYS A 354 -1.45 7.21 11.20
CA LYS A 354 -0.85 7.85 12.38
C LYS A 354 0.19 6.93 13.00
N GLY A 355 1.45 7.35 13.00
CA GLY A 355 2.52 6.63 13.68
C GLY A 355 2.39 6.69 15.20
N GLY A 356 2.98 5.70 15.89
CA GLY A 356 3.06 5.66 17.35
C GLY A 356 2.36 4.45 17.98
N GLN A 357 1.43 4.70 18.90
CA GLN A 357 0.78 3.64 19.68
C GLN A 357 -0.21 2.82 18.83
N ILE A 358 -0.33 1.52 19.18
CA ILE A 358 -1.31 0.60 18.61
C ILE A 358 -2.47 0.50 19.59
N ASN A 359 -3.57 1.22 19.35
CA ASN A 359 -4.77 1.22 20.17
C ASN A 359 -5.94 0.44 19.52
N PHE A 360 -5.75 -0.11 18.32
CA PHE A 360 -6.69 -1.05 17.73
C PHE A 360 -6.57 -2.41 18.43
N LEU A 361 -7.66 -2.87 19.06
CA LEU A 361 -7.76 -4.16 19.75
C LEU A 361 -6.67 -4.40 20.81
N ASN A 362 -6.05 -3.33 21.31
CA ASN A 362 -4.98 -3.33 22.29
C ASN A 362 -5.17 -2.15 23.26
N GLY A 363 -4.96 -2.41 24.55
CA GLY A 363 -5.18 -1.44 25.61
C GLY A 363 -6.64 -1.02 25.76
N ILE A 364 -6.83 0.12 26.42
CA ILE A 364 -8.12 0.53 26.97
C ILE A 364 -9.15 0.83 25.88
N MET A 365 -8.72 1.52 24.82
CA MET A 365 -9.56 1.85 23.67
C MET A 365 -9.66 0.72 22.65
N GLY A 366 -9.05 -0.45 22.93
CA GLY A 366 -8.97 -1.58 22.01
C GLY A 366 -10.33 -2.02 21.45
N ILE A 367 -11.33 -2.19 22.32
CA ILE A 367 -12.67 -2.63 21.91
C ILE A 367 -13.43 -1.54 21.16
N ALA A 368 -13.42 -0.30 21.66
CA ALA A 368 -14.09 0.82 21.01
C ALA A 368 -13.56 1.05 19.58
N ASN A 369 -12.23 1.06 19.42
CA ASN A 369 -11.59 1.18 18.12
C ASN A 369 -11.97 0.01 17.19
N ALA A 370 -11.98 -1.23 17.71
CA ALA A 370 -12.38 -2.39 16.92
C ALA A 370 -13.85 -2.37 16.50
N GLN A 371 -14.77 -1.89 17.35
CA GLN A 371 -16.18 -1.70 17.00
C GLN A 371 -16.34 -0.71 15.85
N ARG A 372 -15.57 0.38 15.86
CA ARG A 372 -15.58 1.36 14.77
C ARG A 372 -14.98 0.78 13.48
N THR A 373 -13.91 -0.01 13.58
CA THR A 373 -13.36 -0.74 12.43
C THR A 373 -14.37 -1.71 11.81
N LEU A 374 -15.09 -2.48 12.63
CA LEU A 374 -16.15 -3.40 12.18
C LEU A 374 -17.24 -2.66 11.41
N ASP A 375 -17.65 -1.48 11.87
CA ASP A 375 -18.65 -0.67 11.18
C ASP A 375 -18.15 -0.15 9.82
N TYR A 376 -16.87 0.20 9.70
CA TYR A 376 -16.27 0.55 8.41
C TYR A 376 -16.15 -0.64 7.45
N ILE A 377 -15.76 -1.82 7.96
CA ILE A 377 -15.75 -3.07 7.20
C ILE A 377 -17.16 -3.38 6.67
N ARG A 378 -18.19 -3.21 7.51
CA ARG A 378 -19.60 -3.37 7.14
C ARG A 378 -19.99 -2.50 5.95
N ILE A 379 -19.74 -1.20 6.06
CA ILE A 379 -20.09 -0.21 5.02
C ILE A 379 -19.39 -0.52 3.69
N ILE A 380 -18.12 -0.94 3.72
CA ILE A 380 -17.39 -1.34 2.51
C ILE A 380 -17.97 -2.63 1.93
N ALA A 381 -18.22 -3.64 2.76
CA ALA A 381 -18.80 -4.91 2.33
C ALA A 381 -20.17 -4.71 1.66
N GLU A 382 -21.01 -3.86 2.24
CA GLU A 382 -22.28 -3.43 1.65
C GLU A 382 -22.11 -2.82 0.27
N PHE A 383 -21.16 -1.88 0.12
CA PHE A 383 -20.93 -1.23 -1.17
C PHE A 383 -20.44 -2.20 -2.24
N VAL A 384 -19.39 -2.98 -1.94
CA VAL A 384 -18.69 -3.79 -2.95
C VAL A 384 -19.46 -5.05 -3.34
N SER A 385 -20.46 -5.44 -2.54
CA SER A 385 -21.33 -6.59 -2.84
C SER A 385 -22.44 -6.27 -3.83
N GLN A 386 -22.68 -4.99 -4.10
CA GLN A 386 -23.66 -4.58 -5.10
C GLN A 386 -23.33 -5.16 -6.49
N PRO A 387 -24.34 -5.54 -7.30
CA PRO A 387 -24.15 -6.16 -8.60
C PRO A 387 -23.19 -5.42 -9.54
N GLU A 388 -23.15 -4.10 -9.43
CA GLU A 388 -22.33 -3.19 -10.21
C GLU A 388 -20.83 -3.40 -9.95
N TRP A 389 -20.45 -3.77 -8.72
CA TRP A 389 -19.07 -3.79 -8.24
C TRP A 389 -18.54 -5.18 -7.88
N ARG A 390 -19.43 -6.16 -7.61
CA ARG A 390 -19.03 -7.49 -7.11
C ARG A 390 -18.02 -8.24 -8.00
N ASP A 391 -18.10 -8.03 -9.32
CA ASP A 391 -17.21 -8.70 -10.28
C ASP A 391 -15.82 -8.05 -10.33
N VAL A 392 -15.70 -6.82 -9.84
CA VAL A 392 -14.47 -6.03 -9.83
C VAL A 392 -13.68 -6.30 -8.56
N VAL A 393 -14.34 -6.13 -7.40
CA VAL A 393 -13.73 -6.35 -6.08
C VAL A 393 -13.92 -7.82 -5.71
N GLN A 394 -12.92 -8.64 -6.03
CA GLN A 394 -12.95 -10.09 -5.76
C GLN A 394 -12.15 -10.48 -4.50
N MET A 395 -11.39 -9.53 -3.94
CA MET A 395 -10.69 -9.68 -2.66
C MET A 395 -10.89 -8.40 -1.83
N PHE A 396 -11.12 -8.57 -0.53
CA PHE A 396 -11.27 -7.48 0.44
C PHE A 396 -10.34 -7.72 1.63
N GLY A 397 -9.21 -7.00 1.68
CA GLY A 397 -8.33 -6.92 2.85
C GLY A 397 -9.01 -6.14 3.97
N ILE A 398 -9.32 -6.81 5.08
CA ILE A 398 -10.12 -6.20 6.14
C ILE A 398 -9.29 -5.41 7.15
N VAL A 399 -8.01 -5.76 7.34
CA VAL A 399 -7.05 -4.98 8.14
C VAL A 399 -5.63 -5.28 7.64
N ASN A 400 -4.95 -4.28 7.11
CA ASN A 400 -3.54 -4.38 6.72
C ASN A 400 -2.61 -4.51 7.94
N GLU A 401 -1.66 -5.45 7.93
CA GLU A 401 -0.51 -5.44 8.85
C GLU A 401 -0.78 -5.34 10.35
N ALA A 402 -1.91 -5.87 10.85
CA ALA A 402 -2.20 -5.85 12.29
C ALA A 402 -1.14 -6.63 13.10
N ARG A 403 -0.46 -5.98 14.05
CA ARG A 403 0.70 -6.60 14.74
C ARG A 403 0.26 -7.62 15.79
N VAL A 404 0.34 -8.91 15.45
CA VAL A 404 0.02 -10.04 16.35
C VAL A 404 0.80 -9.95 17.66
N LEU A 405 2.09 -9.59 17.62
CA LEU A 405 2.94 -9.47 18.82
C LEU A 405 2.51 -8.38 19.81
N LYS A 406 1.66 -7.43 19.40
CA LYS A 406 1.17 -6.35 20.26
C LYS A 406 -0.30 -6.51 20.61
N ILE A 407 -1.12 -6.96 19.65
CA ILE A 407 -2.55 -7.13 19.81
C ILE A 407 -2.89 -8.48 20.47
N GLY A 408 -2.19 -9.54 20.06
CA GLY A 408 -2.46 -10.92 20.46
C GLY A 408 -3.20 -11.70 19.37
N ARG A 409 -2.84 -12.99 19.24
CA ARG A 409 -3.36 -13.87 18.18
C ARG A 409 -4.84 -14.18 18.36
N ASP A 410 -5.25 -14.49 19.58
CA ASP A 410 -6.64 -14.90 19.87
C ASP A 410 -7.59 -13.72 19.69
N GLN A 411 -7.15 -12.51 20.07
CA GLN A 411 -7.89 -11.26 19.87
C GLN A 411 -8.16 -11.02 18.39
N LEU A 412 -7.11 -11.08 17.56
CA LEU A 412 -7.26 -10.94 16.11
C LEU A 412 -8.11 -12.06 15.50
N SER A 413 -7.97 -13.29 15.98
CA SER A 413 -8.75 -14.44 15.50
C SER A 413 -10.25 -14.26 15.78
N ALA A 414 -10.61 -13.78 16.97
CA ALA A 414 -11.99 -13.44 17.32
C ALA A 414 -12.52 -12.26 16.50
N PHE A 415 -11.71 -11.23 16.28
CA PHE A 415 -12.08 -10.10 15.40
C PHE A 415 -12.31 -10.57 13.95
N TYR A 416 -11.45 -11.43 13.41
CA TYR A 416 -11.59 -11.95 12.05
C TYR A 416 -12.79 -12.88 11.89
N LEU A 417 -13.12 -13.68 12.90
CA LEU A 417 -14.35 -14.50 12.89
C LEU A 417 -15.61 -13.63 12.98
N GLU A 418 -15.60 -12.57 13.80
CA GLU A 418 -16.70 -11.60 13.87
C GLU A 418 -16.89 -10.88 12.52
N ALA A 419 -15.82 -10.36 11.93
CA ALA A 419 -15.84 -9.73 10.62
C ALA A 419 -16.29 -10.71 9.52
N HIS A 420 -15.82 -11.96 9.55
CA HIS A 420 -16.25 -13.01 8.62
C HIS A 420 -17.75 -13.25 8.71
N THR A 421 -18.27 -13.42 9.93
CA THR A 421 -19.69 -13.68 10.18
C THR A 421 -20.54 -12.52 9.65
N MET A 422 -20.15 -11.29 9.95
CA MET A 422 -20.83 -10.08 9.48
C MET A 422 -20.80 -9.96 7.95
N ILE A 423 -19.63 -10.08 7.33
CA ILE A 423 -19.49 -9.98 5.87
C ILE A 423 -20.30 -11.08 5.18
N ARG A 424 -20.32 -12.31 5.70
CA ARG A 424 -21.10 -13.41 5.09
C ARG A 424 -22.60 -13.29 5.34
N ALA A 425 -23.04 -12.60 6.40
CA ALA A 425 -24.45 -12.24 6.57
C ALA A 425 -24.93 -11.29 5.44
N ILE A 426 -24.09 -10.33 5.06
CA ILE A 426 -24.37 -9.38 3.97
C ILE A 426 -24.26 -10.07 2.61
N THR A 427 -23.14 -10.74 2.37
CA THR A 427 -22.76 -11.20 1.02
C THR A 427 -23.37 -12.54 0.64
N GLY A 428 -23.75 -13.36 1.62
CA GLY A 428 -24.09 -14.76 1.45
C GLY A 428 -22.87 -15.69 1.43
N LEU A 429 -23.12 -17.00 1.44
CA LEU A 429 -22.09 -18.04 1.44
C LEU A 429 -21.86 -18.62 0.04
N GLY A 430 -20.64 -19.06 -0.24
CA GLY A 430 -20.26 -19.82 -1.43
C GLY A 430 -19.87 -18.98 -2.64
N ALA A 431 -19.27 -19.63 -3.65
CA ALA A 431 -18.68 -18.95 -4.80
C ALA A 431 -19.68 -17.99 -5.50
N GLY A 432 -19.22 -16.77 -5.80
CA GLY A 432 -20.03 -15.71 -6.42
C GLY A 432 -20.80 -14.80 -5.47
N ASN A 433 -20.82 -15.10 -4.16
CA ASN A 433 -21.50 -14.31 -3.14
C ASN A 433 -20.51 -13.38 -2.40
N GLY A 434 -20.11 -12.28 -3.03
CA GLY A 434 -19.13 -11.32 -2.47
C GLY A 434 -17.66 -11.75 -2.55
N PRO A 435 -16.73 -10.90 -2.05
CA PRO A 435 -15.29 -11.11 -2.19
C PRO A 435 -14.73 -12.21 -1.26
N PHE A 436 -13.54 -12.69 -1.60
CA PHE A 436 -12.68 -13.35 -0.62
C PHE A 436 -12.27 -12.35 0.47
N ILE A 437 -12.33 -12.77 1.73
CA ILE A 437 -11.89 -11.96 2.87
C ILE A 437 -10.41 -12.20 3.06
N SER A 438 -9.59 -11.18 2.86
CA SER A 438 -8.15 -11.25 3.01
C SER A 438 -7.73 -10.79 4.41
N ILE A 439 -6.97 -11.64 5.10
CA ILE A 439 -6.39 -11.34 6.42
C ILE A 439 -4.87 -11.36 6.31
N HIS A 440 -4.22 -10.36 6.91
CA HIS A 440 -2.76 -10.30 6.94
C HIS A 440 -2.18 -11.24 8.01
N ASP A 441 -0.99 -11.81 7.76
CA ASP A 441 -0.30 -12.77 8.65
C ASP A 441 0.12 -12.19 10.02
N GLY A 442 0.02 -10.88 10.15
CA GLY A 442 0.31 -10.08 11.34
C GLY A 442 1.78 -10.02 11.75
N PHE A 443 2.68 -10.18 10.78
CA PHE A 443 4.14 -10.34 10.93
C PHE A 443 4.54 -11.61 11.70
N ASP A 444 3.66 -12.60 11.69
CA ASP A 444 3.98 -13.95 12.15
C ASP A 444 4.22 -14.84 10.92
N SER A 445 4.80 -16.02 11.14
CA SER A 445 4.97 -16.98 10.04
C SER A 445 3.60 -17.38 9.50
N VAL A 446 3.41 -17.43 8.18
CA VAL A 446 2.18 -17.96 7.56
C VAL A 446 1.83 -19.39 8.02
N SER A 447 2.82 -20.17 8.48
CA SER A 447 2.59 -21.50 9.06
C SER A 447 1.87 -21.46 10.41
N SER A 448 1.95 -20.36 11.16
CA SER A 448 1.23 -20.17 12.43
C SER A 448 -0.28 -20.07 12.24
N TRP A 449 -0.72 -19.74 11.02
CA TRP A 449 -2.14 -19.67 10.65
C TRP A 449 -2.67 -21.00 10.09
N ALA A 450 -1.83 -22.03 9.95
CA ALA A 450 -2.29 -23.33 9.43
C ALA A 450 -3.51 -23.85 10.21
N GLY A 451 -4.56 -24.26 9.49
CA GLY A 451 -5.81 -24.71 10.09
C GLY A 451 -6.65 -23.62 10.76
N PHE A 452 -6.41 -22.33 10.48
CA PHE A 452 -7.25 -21.24 10.94
C PHE A 452 -8.68 -21.34 10.35
N LEU A 453 -9.68 -21.31 11.22
CA LEU A 453 -11.12 -21.38 10.91
C LEU A 453 -11.49 -22.42 9.83
N PRO A 454 -11.26 -23.74 10.05
CA PRO A 454 -11.60 -24.76 9.07
C PRO A 454 -13.09 -24.73 8.74
N GLY A 455 -13.44 -24.77 7.45
CA GLY A 455 -14.83 -24.66 6.98
C GLY A 455 -15.34 -23.23 6.78
N SER A 456 -14.53 -22.21 7.07
CA SER A 456 -14.85 -20.81 6.78
C SER A 456 -14.97 -20.54 5.28
N ASP A 457 -15.95 -19.74 4.89
CA ASP A 457 -16.16 -19.43 3.48
C ASP A 457 -15.18 -18.36 2.96
N ARG A 458 -14.30 -18.74 2.02
CA ARG A 458 -13.46 -17.85 1.20
C ARG A 458 -12.64 -16.84 2.00
N ILE A 459 -11.72 -17.34 2.82
CA ILE A 459 -10.68 -16.54 3.48
C ILE A 459 -9.35 -16.72 2.73
N ILE A 460 -8.60 -15.64 2.57
CA ILE A 460 -7.25 -15.61 1.99
C ILE A 460 -6.25 -15.16 3.06
N MET A 461 -5.09 -15.83 3.09
CA MET A 461 -3.92 -15.36 3.82
C MET A 461 -3.12 -14.40 2.95
N ASP A 462 -2.87 -13.22 3.47
CA ASP A 462 -2.01 -12.20 2.88
C ASP A 462 -0.70 -12.10 3.67
N THR A 463 0.44 -12.21 2.98
CA THR A 463 1.77 -12.11 3.58
C THR A 463 2.63 -11.08 2.84
N HIS A 464 3.44 -10.36 3.60
CA HIS A 464 4.25 -9.23 3.09
C HIS A 464 5.76 -9.50 3.24
N PRO A 465 6.35 -10.39 2.42
CA PRO A 465 7.77 -10.71 2.53
C PRO A 465 8.68 -9.60 1.96
N TYR A 466 9.57 -9.09 2.81
CA TYR A 466 10.63 -8.14 2.43
C TYR A 466 11.99 -8.54 2.98
N PHE A 467 13.06 -8.25 2.23
CA PHE A 467 14.45 -8.38 2.72
C PHE A 467 15.01 -7.06 3.28
N ALA A 468 14.50 -5.92 2.82
CA ALA A 468 14.95 -4.58 3.21
C ALA A 468 14.99 -4.36 4.73
N PHE A 469 13.97 -4.83 5.44
CA PHE A 469 13.73 -4.47 6.84
C PHE A 469 14.23 -5.50 7.85
N SER A 470 15.22 -6.33 7.48
CA SER A 470 15.78 -7.35 8.38
C SER A 470 16.63 -6.76 9.53
N GLY A 471 16.96 -5.47 9.47
CA GLY A 471 17.88 -4.79 10.39
C GLY A 471 19.35 -5.14 10.18
N ASN A 472 19.66 -6.09 9.29
CA ASN A 472 21.02 -6.45 8.91
C ASN A 472 21.50 -5.53 7.77
N PRO A 473 22.81 -5.30 7.62
CA PRO A 473 23.32 -4.36 6.63
C PRO A 473 23.18 -4.80 5.16
N GLN A 474 22.78 -6.05 4.89
CA GLN A 474 22.51 -6.58 3.54
C GLN A 474 23.57 -6.23 2.48
N ASN A 475 24.86 -6.38 2.81
CA ASN A 475 25.98 -5.92 1.98
C ASN A 475 26.34 -6.80 0.77
N ALA A 476 25.65 -7.93 0.56
CA ALA A 476 25.99 -8.80 -0.56
C ALA A 476 25.65 -8.11 -1.90
N PRO A 477 26.56 -8.13 -2.88
CA PRO A 477 26.36 -7.40 -4.13
C PRO A 477 25.23 -8.01 -4.94
N ILE A 478 24.32 -7.17 -5.43
CA ILE A 478 23.33 -7.56 -6.45
C ILE A 478 23.91 -7.45 -7.86
N ALA A 479 24.85 -6.52 -8.08
CA ALA A 479 25.52 -6.32 -9.36
C ALA A 479 26.75 -7.24 -9.49
N THR A 480 26.52 -8.49 -9.84
CA THR A 480 27.57 -9.53 -9.99
C THR A 480 27.95 -9.79 -11.45
N SER A 481 26.96 -10.00 -12.32
CA SER A 481 27.16 -10.31 -13.74
C SER A 481 25.98 -9.81 -14.60
N GLU A 482 26.16 -9.77 -15.92
CA GLU A 482 25.07 -9.65 -16.89
C GLU A 482 24.53 -11.03 -17.32
N ASP A 483 25.27 -12.10 -17.03
CA ASP A 483 24.85 -13.48 -17.27
C ASP A 483 23.67 -13.85 -16.35
N PRO A 484 22.49 -14.23 -16.88
CA PRO A 484 21.31 -14.58 -16.08
C PRO A 484 21.52 -15.68 -15.03
N ASP A 485 22.55 -16.52 -15.20
CA ASP A 485 22.86 -17.61 -14.27
C ASP A 485 23.67 -17.14 -13.04
N ASP A 486 24.34 -15.97 -13.14
CA ASP A 486 25.18 -15.40 -12.06
C ASP A 486 24.70 -14.00 -11.60
N ALA A 487 23.89 -13.32 -12.40
CA ALA A 487 23.34 -12.00 -12.10
C ALA A 487 22.48 -12.04 -10.82
N GLY A 488 22.70 -11.07 -9.92
CA GLY A 488 22.01 -10.99 -8.63
C GLY A 488 22.74 -11.73 -7.51
N GLY A 489 23.78 -12.50 -7.82
CA GLY A 489 24.58 -13.22 -6.84
C GLY A 489 23.72 -14.16 -6.00
N GLN A 490 23.75 -14.00 -4.68
CA GLN A 490 22.97 -14.87 -3.78
C GLN A 490 21.47 -14.55 -3.74
N TRP A 491 21.07 -13.34 -4.12
CA TRP A 491 19.71 -12.83 -3.86
C TRP A 491 18.60 -13.65 -4.55
N PRO A 492 18.73 -14.05 -5.83
CA PRO A 492 17.71 -14.89 -6.48
C PRO A 492 17.50 -16.23 -5.75
N ARG A 493 18.59 -16.93 -5.42
CA ARG A 493 18.50 -18.20 -4.69
C ARG A 493 17.92 -18.00 -3.30
N LEU A 494 18.29 -16.91 -2.62
CA LEU A 494 17.78 -16.58 -1.29
C LEU A 494 16.26 -16.37 -1.31
N ALA A 495 15.73 -15.56 -2.25
CA ALA A 495 14.29 -15.36 -2.43
C ALA A 495 13.53 -16.69 -2.55
N CYS A 496 13.98 -17.56 -3.45
CA CYS A 496 13.42 -18.89 -3.64
C CYS A 496 13.47 -19.74 -2.37
N SER A 497 14.62 -19.78 -1.70
CA SER A 497 14.78 -20.61 -0.49
C SER A 497 14.01 -20.07 0.73
N SER A 498 13.79 -18.76 0.79
CA SER A 498 13.09 -18.10 1.90
C SER A 498 11.57 -18.21 1.78
N TRP A 499 11.02 -18.11 0.56
CA TRP A 499 9.58 -17.91 0.40
C TRP A 499 8.84 -19.10 -0.20
N ALA A 500 9.43 -19.80 -1.19
CA ALA A 500 8.70 -20.79 -1.99
C ALA A 500 8.06 -21.92 -1.14
N SER A 501 8.84 -22.51 -0.23
CA SER A 501 8.33 -23.58 0.63
C SER A 501 7.28 -23.07 1.62
N SER A 502 7.49 -21.88 2.18
CA SER A 502 6.58 -21.28 3.17
C SER A 502 5.19 -21.02 2.55
N LEU A 503 5.17 -20.39 1.37
CA LEU A 503 3.94 -20.07 0.65
C LEU A 503 3.23 -21.33 0.17
N ASN A 504 3.94 -22.33 -0.38
CA ASN A 504 3.31 -23.57 -0.84
C ASN A 504 2.75 -24.42 0.31
N ASN A 505 3.43 -24.45 1.46
CA ASN A 505 2.89 -25.08 2.66
C ASN A 505 1.65 -24.36 3.18
N SER A 506 1.65 -23.02 3.18
CA SER A 506 0.46 -22.23 3.53
C SER A 506 -0.70 -22.53 2.57
N ARG A 507 -0.45 -22.58 1.25
CA ARG A 507 -1.46 -22.98 0.26
C ARG A 507 -2.11 -24.34 0.56
N SER A 508 -1.30 -25.27 1.08
CA SER A 508 -1.75 -26.62 1.42
C SER A 508 -2.47 -26.72 2.78
N GLN A 509 -2.06 -25.92 3.76
CA GLN A 509 -2.47 -26.07 5.18
C GLN A 509 -3.44 -25.00 5.67
N PHE A 510 -3.37 -23.79 5.11
CA PHE A 510 -4.30 -22.69 5.39
C PHE A 510 -5.43 -22.68 4.34
N GLY A 511 -5.06 -22.61 3.07
CA GLY A 511 -5.98 -22.33 1.96
C GLY A 511 -5.35 -21.34 0.99
N VAL A 512 -6.15 -20.55 0.30
CA VAL A 512 -5.61 -19.57 -0.64
C VAL A 512 -4.68 -18.59 0.09
N THR A 513 -3.44 -18.46 -0.39
CA THR A 513 -2.40 -17.60 0.18
C THR A 513 -1.76 -16.80 -0.93
N VAL A 514 -1.64 -15.48 -0.73
CA VAL A 514 -1.04 -14.54 -1.69
C VAL A 514 0.05 -13.73 -1.00
N ALA A 515 1.04 -13.29 -1.77
CA ALA A 515 1.98 -12.26 -1.32
C ALA A 515 1.42 -10.88 -1.68
N GLY A 516 0.60 -10.27 -0.81
CA GLY A 516 -0.04 -8.98 -1.07
C GLY A 516 0.93 -7.82 -1.12
N GLU A 517 2.15 -8.00 -0.62
CA GLU A 517 3.22 -7.05 -0.82
C GLU A 517 4.61 -7.71 -0.92
N TRP A 518 5.41 -7.26 -1.89
CA TRP A 518 6.85 -7.55 -2.01
C TRP A 518 7.49 -6.51 -2.92
N SER A 519 8.81 -6.35 -2.91
CA SER A 519 9.50 -5.41 -3.82
C SER A 519 10.90 -5.89 -4.21
N ASN A 520 11.60 -5.11 -5.03
CA ASN A 520 13.03 -5.33 -5.29
C ASN A 520 13.93 -4.79 -4.17
N GLY A 521 13.35 -4.30 -3.07
CA GLY A 521 14.05 -3.84 -1.87
C GLY A 521 14.77 -4.98 -1.17
N TYR A 522 15.94 -5.34 -1.69
CA TYR A 522 16.88 -6.24 -1.00
C TYR A 522 17.68 -5.50 0.09
N ASN A 523 17.68 -4.17 0.03
CA ASN A 523 18.17 -3.23 1.04
C ASN A 523 17.11 -2.15 1.34
N ASP A 524 17.34 -1.36 2.37
CA ASP A 524 16.44 -0.30 2.84
C ASP A 524 16.90 1.13 2.48
N CYS A 525 17.61 1.30 1.36
CA CYS A 525 17.88 2.62 0.82
C CYS A 525 16.65 3.20 0.10
N GLY A 526 16.45 4.50 0.26
CA GLY A 526 15.40 5.27 -0.39
C GLY A 526 14.99 6.46 0.46
N LEU A 527 14.69 7.59 -0.17
CA LEU A 527 14.24 8.78 0.56
C LEU A 527 12.98 8.46 1.36
N TYR A 528 13.06 8.62 2.68
CA TYR A 528 11.98 8.38 3.65
C TYR A 528 11.45 6.94 3.72
N LEU A 529 12.16 5.95 3.16
CA LEU A 529 11.69 4.56 3.16
C LEU A 529 11.45 4.04 4.59
N ASN A 530 12.37 4.33 5.50
CA ASN A 530 12.23 4.00 6.93
C ASN A 530 11.52 5.11 7.74
N GLY A 531 10.76 5.98 7.08
CA GLY A 531 10.12 7.16 7.66
C GLY A 531 10.90 8.46 7.44
N VAL A 532 10.25 9.61 7.67
CA VAL A 532 10.83 10.94 7.39
C VAL A 532 12.13 11.20 8.15
N ASN A 533 12.19 10.70 9.39
CA ASN A 533 13.37 10.79 10.26
C ASN A 533 14.10 9.43 10.40
N GLY A 534 13.76 8.46 9.56
CA GLY A 534 14.31 7.12 9.62
C GLY A 534 15.76 7.05 9.14
N SER A 535 16.53 6.14 9.72
CA SER A 535 17.86 5.77 9.23
C SER A 535 17.80 4.43 8.49
N HIS A 536 18.70 4.22 7.53
CA HIS A 536 18.87 2.94 6.85
C HIS A 536 19.86 2.05 7.59
N SER A 537 19.64 0.74 7.52
CA SER A 537 20.52 -0.30 8.04
C SER A 537 21.54 -0.76 7.00
N TYR A 538 21.29 -0.51 5.71
CA TYR A 538 22.22 -0.84 4.62
C TYR A 538 23.63 -0.31 4.90
N GLY A 539 24.62 -1.20 4.84
CA GLY A 539 26.01 -0.88 5.19
C GLY A 539 26.81 -0.24 4.04
N GLY A 540 26.22 -0.11 2.85
CA GLY A 540 26.82 0.53 1.69
C GLY A 540 26.33 1.95 1.44
N ASP A 541 26.70 2.51 0.30
CA ASP A 541 26.26 3.84 -0.13
C ASP A 541 24.84 3.78 -0.73
N CYS A 542 23.91 4.56 -0.17
CA CYS A 542 22.55 4.68 -0.68
C CYS A 542 22.42 5.58 -1.91
N SER A 543 23.44 6.38 -2.26
CA SER A 543 23.36 7.31 -3.41
C SER A 543 23.04 6.59 -4.72
N LEU A 544 23.58 5.38 -4.92
CA LEU A 544 23.28 4.52 -6.05
C LEU A 544 21.80 4.10 -6.07
N TRP A 545 21.25 3.77 -4.91
CA TRP A 545 19.88 3.24 -4.79
C TRP A 545 18.82 4.33 -4.79
N GLU A 546 19.19 5.59 -4.62
CA GLU A 546 18.30 6.76 -4.71
C GLU A 546 18.27 7.41 -6.11
N ASP A 547 19.09 6.94 -7.06
CA ASP A 547 19.12 7.45 -8.43
C ASP A 547 19.41 6.34 -9.45
N SER A 548 18.34 5.77 -10.00
CA SER A 548 18.40 4.71 -11.02
C SER A 548 18.99 5.14 -12.36
N SER A 549 19.16 6.44 -12.63
CA SER A 549 19.78 6.91 -13.87
C SER A 549 21.25 6.50 -14.00
N THR A 550 21.87 6.15 -12.87
CA THR A 550 23.25 5.69 -12.77
C THR A 550 23.41 4.17 -12.86
N TRP A 551 22.31 3.40 -12.90
CA TRP A 551 22.36 1.94 -12.90
C TRP A 551 22.89 1.38 -14.22
N ASN A 552 23.98 0.62 -14.14
CA ASN A 552 24.58 -0.06 -15.29
C ASN A 552 23.86 -1.40 -15.60
N ALA A 553 24.27 -2.07 -16.68
CA ALA A 553 23.66 -3.32 -17.12
C ALA A 553 23.74 -4.44 -16.07
N THR A 554 24.84 -4.55 -15.31
CA THR A 554 25.01 -5.54 -14.25
C THR A 554 24.04 -5.32 -13.07
N VAL A 555 23.82 -4.07 -12.65
CA VAL A 555 22.81 -3.74 -11.61
C VAL A 555 21.43 -4.15 -12.10
N LYS A 556 21.07 -3.76 -13.32
CA LYS A 556 19.75 -4.05 -13.90
C LYS A 556 19.51 -5.56 -14.04
N ALA A 557 20.50 -6.29 -14.54
CA ALA A 557 20.43 -7.74 -14.66
C ALA A 557 20.25 -8.41 -13.28
N GLY A 558 20.99 -7.96 -12.27
CA GLY A 558 20.87 -8.50 -10.92
C GLY A 558 19.51 -8.24 -10.26
N VAL A 559 19.00 -7.02 -10.37
CA VAL A 559 17.65 -6.66 -9.88
C VAL A 559 16.59 -7.48 -10.62
N GLN A 560 16.73 -7.65 -11.95
CA GLN A 560 15.79 -8.44 -12.73
C GLN A 560 15.80 -9.93 -12.35
N GLN A 561 16.97 -10.54 -12.13
CA GLN A 561 17.04 -11.94 -11.70
C GLN A 561 16.48 -12.14 -10.28
N PHE A 562 16.68 -11.15 -9.39
CA PHE A 562 16.04 -11.14 -8.08
C PHE A 562 14.52 -11.05 -8.21
N ALA A 563 14.00 -10.13 -9.04
CA ALA A 563 12.57 -10.00 -9.30
C ALA A 563 11.93 -11.31 -9.84
N LEU A 564 12.57 -11.95 -10.82
CA LEU A 564 12.08 -13.22 -11.40
C LEU A 564 12.03 -14.35 -10.36
N ALA A 565 13.06 -14.47 -9.53
CA ALA A 565 13.10 -15.47 -8.47
C ALA A 565 12.03 -15.21 -7.39
N SER A 566 11.84 -13.94 -7.02
CA SER A 566 10.77 -13.52 -6.12
C SER A 566 9.39 -13.86 -6.68
N MET A 567 9.10 -13.51 -7.94
CA MET A 567 7.82 -13.81 -8.59
C MET A 567 7.50 -15.31 -8.61
N ASP A 568 8.49 -16.16 -8.93
CA ASP A 568 8.32 -17.62 -8.94
C ASP A 568 8.14 -18.20 -7.54
N ALA A 569 8.91 -17.70 -6.56
CA ALA A 569 8.82 -18.15 -5.18
C ALA A 569 7.47 -17.82 -4.54
N LEU A 570 6.90 -16.66 -4.88
CA LEU A 570 5.63 -16.19 -4.32
C LEU A 570 4.42 -16.81 -5.03
N GLY A 571 4.49 -17.00 -6.35
CA GLY A 571 3.43 -17.58 -7.18
C GLY A 571 2.31 -16.58 -7.49
N ASP A 572 1.48 -16.27 -6.48
CA ASP A 572 0.43 -15.24 -6.51
C ASP A 572 0.93 -14.03 -5.73
N TRP A 573 1.05 -12.89 -6.39
CA TRP A 573 1.76 -11.75 -5.80
C TRP A 573 1.25 -10.38 -6.25
N PHE A 574 1.52 -9.39 -5.41
CA PHE A 574 1.29 -7.98 -5.67
C PHE A 574 2.57 -7.19 -5.35
N PHE A 575 3.20 -6.60 -6.36
CA PHE A 575 4.41 -5.81 -6.16
C PHE A 575 4.08 -4.47 -5.48
N TRP A 576 4.82 -4.10 -4.44
CA TRP A 576 4.77 -2.81 -3.75
C TRP A 576 5.84 -1.88 -4.33
N THR A 577 5.50 -0.91 -5.17
CA THR A 577 4.17 -0.50 -5.68
C THR A 577 4.22 -0.25 -7.19
N TRP A 578 3.08 0.05 -7.84
CA TRP A 578 3.03 0.39 -9.28
C TRP A 578 4.00 1.52 -9.61
N LYS A 579 3.97 2.61 -8.83
CA LYS A 579 4.90 3.73 -9.03
C LYS A 579 5.17 4.54 -7.77
N ILE A 580 6.33 5.19 -7.78
CA ILE A 580 6.78 6.14 -6.77
C ILE A 580 6.75 7.55 -7.37
N GLY A 581 6.20 8.50 -6.62
CA GLY A 581 6.19 9.92 -6.95
C GLY A 581 7.60 10.51 -6.95
N LYS A 582 7.78 11.54 -7.78
CA LYS A 582 9.03 12.31 -7.80
C LYS A 582 9.17 13.12 -6.52
N ALA A 583 10.39 13.21 -6.00
CA ALA A 583 10.75 14.20 -4.99
C ALA A 583 10.74 15.62 -5.58
N ALA A 584 10.95 16.63 -4.73
CA ALA A 584 10.93 18.05 -5.11
C ALA A 584 11.93 18.42 -6.21
N ASP A 585 12.99 17.64 -6.38
CA ASP A 585 13.99 17.80 -7.44
C ASP A 585 13.63 17.09 -8.77
N GLY A 586 12.47 16.42 -8.82
CA GLY A 586 11.98 15.71 -10.00
C GLY A 586 12.48 14.28 -10.16
N VAL A 587 13.21 13.72 -9.18
CA VAL A 587 13.77 12.37 -9.22
C VAL A 587 12.94 11.40 -8.39
N VAL A 588 12.77 10.16 -8.86
CA VAL A 588 12.21 9.06 -8.07
C VAL A 588 13.31 8.51 -7.16
N ARG A 589 13.15 8.71 -5.84
CA ARG A 589 14.19 8.43 -4.84
C ARG A 589 14.13 7.06 -4.18
N SER A 590 13.18 6.21 -4.59
CA SER A 590 13.03 4.82 -4.12
C SER A 590 12.79 3.84 -5.30
N PRO A 591 13.69 3.79 -6.29
CA PRO A 591 13.51 3.03 -7.54
C PRO A 591 13.30 1.51 -7.36
N LEU A 592 13.83 0.88 -6.30
CA LEU A 592 13.61 -0.54 -6.00
C LEU A 592 12.14 -0.88 -5.67
N TRP A 593 11.32 0.15 -5.46
CA TRP A 593 9.92 0.06 -5.04
C TRP A 593 8.94 0.53 -6.14
N SER A 594 9.42 0.75 -7.37
CA SER A 594 8.61 1.23 -8.49
C SER A 594 8.58 0.22 -9.64
N TYR A 595 7.44 -0.46 -9.83
CA TYR A 595 7.25 -1.42 -10.92
C TYR A 595 7.34 -0.73 -12.28
N GLN A 596 6.64 0.41 -12.45
CA GLN A 596 6.61 1.20 -13.67
C GLN A 596 8.02 1.65 -14.08
N LEU A 597 8.78 2.21 -13.13
CA LEU A 597 10.15 2.64 -13.41
C LEU A 597 11.05 1.44 -13.75
N GLY A 598 10.79 0.27 -13.14
CA GLY A 598 11.50 -0.96 -13.47
C GLY A 598 11.26 -1.48 -14.88
N LEU A 599 10.04 -1.35 -15.38
CA LEU A 599 9.72 -1.63 -16.79
C LEU A 599 10.42 -0.64 -17.72
N GLU A 600 10.29 0.66 -17.45
CA GLU A 600 10.89 1.74 -18.25
C GLU A 600 12.41 1.64 -18.29
N GLY A 601 13.01 1.28 -17.16
CA GLY A 601 14.44 1.22 -16.97
C GLY A 601 15.09 -0.11 -17.34
N GLY A 602 14.28 -1.16 -17.60
CA GLY A 602 14.73 -2.46 -18.07
C GLY A 602 15.32 -3.37 -16.99
N TRP A 603 14.82 -3.31 -15.76
CA TRP A 603 15.17 -4.24 -14.68
C TRP A 603 13.97 -5.00 -14.11
N MET A 604 12.83 -4.94 -14.80
CA MET A 604 11.65 -5.77 -14.55
C MET A 604 11.28 -6.54 -15.81
N PRO A 605 10.73 -7.76 -15.69
CA PRO A 605 10.25 -8.50 -16.85
C PRO A 605 9.02 -7.82 -17.47
N THR A 606 8.99 -7.73 -18.80
CA THR A 606 7.82 -7.20 -19.52
C THR A 606 6.69 -8.22 -19.64
N ASP A 607 6.98 -9.52 -19.51
CA ASP A 607 6.01 -10.60 -19.35
C ASP A 607 6.29 -11.30 -18.00
N PRO A 608 5.39 -11.20 -17.00
CA PRO A 608 5.62 -11.77 -15.68
C PRO A 608 5.73 -13.30 -15.68
N ARG A 609 5.19 -13.98 -16.71
CA ARG A 609 5.17 -15.45 -16.77
C ARG A 609 6.55 -16.06 -17.03
N ILE A 610 7.52 -15.26 -17.48
CA ILE A 610 8.90 -15.76 -17.67
C ILE A 610 9.59 -16.08 -16.34
N ALA A 611 9.02 -15.66 -15.21
CA ALA A 611 9.47 -16.07 -13.88
C ALA A 611 9.24 -17.55 -13.60
N LEU A 612 8.22 -18.17 -14.21
CA LEU A 612 7.81 -19.53 -13.89
C LEU A 612 8.96 -20.53 -14.07
N GLY A 613 9.29 -21.25 -13.00
CA GLY A 613 10.37 -22.23 -12.95
C GLY A 613 11.74 -21.67 -12.60
N LYS A 614 11.88 -20.37 -12.31
CA LYS A 614 13.15 -19.74 -11.93
C LYS A 614 13.77 -20.38 -10.67
N CYS A 615 12.99 -20.71 -9.66
CA CYS A 615 13.47 -21.37 -8.45
C CYS A 615 13.98 -22.78 -8.72
N SER A 616 13.32 -23.52 -9.62
CA SER A 616 13.82 -24.83 -10.06
C SER A 616 15.12 -24.70 -10.83
N ALA A 617 15.26 -23.69 -11.69
CA ALA A 617 16.50 -23.42 -12.43
C ALA A 617 17.67 -23.01 -11.51
N LEU A 618 17.36 -22.50 -10.32
CA LEU A 618 18.32 -22.19 -9.26
C LEU A 618 18.56 -23.38 -8.31
N ASP A 619 18.17 -24.60 -8.66
CA ASP A 619 18.30 -25.81 -7.82
C ASP A 619 17.68 -25.66 -6.41
N VAL A 620 16.61 -24.87 -6.26
CA VAL A 620 15.88 -24.76 -5.00
C VAL A 620 14.71 -25.74 -5.02
N ASN A 621 14.83 -26.82 -4.25
CA ASN A 621 13.78 -27.80 -4.06
C ASN A 621 12.82 -27.36 -2.95
N ALA A 622 11.78 -26.60 -3.33
CA ALA A 622 10.73 -26.15 -2.41
C ALA A 622 9.62 -27.21 -2.26
N ALA A 623 8.90 -27.16 -1.13
CA ALA A 623 7.64 -27.89 -1.01
C ALA A 623 6.72 -27.53 -2.18
N GLN A 624 6.04 -28.53 -2.75
CA GLN A 624 5.17 -28.33 -3.91
C GLN A 624 3.72 -28.24 -3.44
N PHE A 625 2.98 -27.27 -3.97
CA PHE A 625 1.52 -27.22 -3.87
C PHE A 625 0.95 -27.89 -5.13
N ASP A 626 -0.05 -28.77 -4.96
CA ASP A 626 -0.62 -29.55 -6.07
C ASP A 626 -1.67 -28.79 -6.89
N GLY A 627 -1.88 -27.50 -6.59
CA GLY A 627 -2.88 -26.65 -7.24
C GLY A 627 -4.30 -26.86 -6.75
N THR A 628 -4.53 -27.69 -5.72
CA THR A 628 -5.87 -28.05 -5.26
C THR A 628 -6.17 -27.53 -3.87
N TYR A 629 -7.25 -26.74 -3.75
CA TYR A 629 -7.82 -26.32 -2.47
C TYR A 629 -8.98 -27.23 -2.05
N SER A 630 -9.24 -27.30 -0.74
CA SER A 630 -10.48 -27.87 -0.23
C SER A 630 -11.67 -27.07 -0.75
N ALA A 631 -12.77 -27.76 -1.09
CA ALA A 631 -13.93 -27.11 -1.71
C ALA A 631 -14.45 -25.91 -0.90
N TRP A 632 -14.49 -26.00 0.43
CA TRP A 632 -14.96 -24.91 1.30
C TRP A 632 -14.08 -23.65 1.23
N GLN A 633 -12.77 -23.79 1.00
CA GLN A 633 -11.82 -22.66 0.94
C GLN A 633 -12.11 -21.73 -0.26
N THR A 634 -12.73 -22.25 -1.31
CA THR A 634 -13.08 -21.49 -2.53
C THR A 634 -14.58 -21.29 -2.70
N GLY A 635 -15.38 -21.51 -1.64
CA GLY A 635 -16.82 -21.30 -1.65
C GLY A 635 -17.64 -22.45 -2.23
N GLY A 636 -17.06 -23.64 -2.32
CA GLY A 636 -17.73 -24.88 -2.67
C GLY A 636 -18.36 -25.59 -1.47
N LYS A 637 -18.55 -26.91 -1.59
CA LYS A 637 -19.22 -27.73 -0.58
C LYS A 637 -18.53 -27.62 0.80
N GLY A 638 -19.32 -27.32 1.83
CA GLY A 638 -18.87 -27.17 3.22
C GLY A 638 -18.52 -25.75 3.63
N ALA A 639 -18.51 -24.79 2.69
CA ALA A 639 -18.28 -23.38 3.00
C ALA A 639 -19.32 -22.84 3.99
N GLY A 640 -18.84 -22.17 5.03
CA GLY A 640 -19.66 -21.58 6.10
C GLY A 640 -20.01 -22.55 7.24
N THR A 641 -19.61 -23.82 7.17
CA THR A 641 -19.72 -24.77 8.30
C THR A 641 -18.39 -24.79 9.05
N ILE A 642 -18.13 -23.74 9.82
CA ILE A 642 -16.90 -23.60 10.60
C ILE A 642 -16.83 -24.69 11.68
N ASP A 643 -15.65 -25.27 11.88
CA ASP A 643 -15.40 -26.26 12.92
C ASP A 643 -15.81 -25.73 14.31
N ALA A 644 -16.54 -26.55 15.07
CA ALA A 644 -17.08 -26.16 16.36
C ALA A 644 -15.99 -25.75 17.35
N ALA A 645 -14.80 -26.38 17.31
CA ALA A 645 -13.70 -26.01 18.18
C ALA A 645 -13.23 -24.57 17.91
N ALA A 646 -13.17 -24.18 16.63
CA ALA A 646 -12.78 -22.83 16.25
C ALA A 646 -13.83 -21.78 16.65
N THR A 647 -15.12 -22.09 16.52
CA THR A 647 -16.19 -21.20 17.00
C THR A 647 -16.27 -21.15 18.53
N ASP A 648 -15.95 -22.24 19.23
CA ASP A 648 -15.91 -22.26 20.70
C ASP A 648 -14.73 -21.43 21.23
N GLU A 649 -13.60 -21.45 20.53
CA GLU A 649 -12.38 -20.71 20.90
C GLU A 649 -12.47 -19.21 20.59
N PHE A 650 -12.94 -18.86 19.38
CA PHE A 650 -12.87 -17.48 18.88
C PHE A 650 -14.24 -16.80 18.69
N GLY A 651 -15.35 -17.52 18.85
CA GLY A 651 -16.69 -17.01 18.54
C GLY A 651 -17.30 -16.06 19.57
N VAL A 652 -16.58 -15.74 20.66
CA VAL A 652 -17.02 -14.76 21.65
C VAL A 652 -16.52 -13.38 21.28
N TRP A 653 -17.45 -12.47 21.02
CA TRP A 653 -17.18 -11.06 20.75
C TRP A 653 -17.84 -10.14 21.79
N PRO A 654 -17.12 -9.14 22.35
CA PRO A 654 -15.68 -8.89 22.23
C PRO A 654 -14.81 -10.00 22.85
N PRO A 655 -13.49 -10.06 22.53
CA PRO A 655 -12.60 -11.10 23.04
C PRO A 655 -12.52 -11.09 24.57
N ALA A 656 -12.38 -12.27 25.18
CA ALA A 656 -12.36 -12.45 26.63
C ALA A 656 -11.10 -11.90 27.33
N THR A 657 -10.11 -11.43 26.56
CA THR A 657 -8.89 -10.78 27.05
C THR A 657 -8.45 -9.72 26.03
N ILE A 658 -7.85 -8.64 26.51
CA ILE A 658 -7.25 -7.58 25.68
C ILE A 658 -5.84 -7.32 26.19
N SER A 659 -4.88 -7.26 25.26
CA SER A 659 -3.49 -6.98 25.59
C SER A 659 -3.37 -5.65 26.33
N GLY A 660 -2.56 -5.63 27.40
CA GLY A 660 -2.40 -4.45 28.25
C GLY A 660 -3.55 -4.14 29.20
N VAL A 661 -4.56 -5.02 29.33
CA VAL A 661 -5.71 -4.83 30.23
C VAL A 661 -5.87 -6.02 31.18
N ASP A 662 -5.99 -5.73 32.49
CA ASP A 662 -6.29 -6.76 33.49
C ASP A 662 -7.67 -7.39 33.24
N ALA A 663 -7.79 -8.71 33.38
CA ALA A 663 -9.03 -9.43 33.11
C ALA A 663 -10.24 -8.91 33.92
N GLY A 664 -10.02 -8.42 35.15
CA GLY A 664 -11.05 -7.82 35.99
C GLY A 664 -11.55 -6.45 35.53
N ALA A 665 -10.82 -5.79 34.63
CA ALA A 665 -11.14 -4.47 34.09
C ALA A 665 -11.80 -4.53 32.70
N LEU A 666 -11.89 -5.70 32.07
CA LEU A 666 -12.43 -5.84 30.70
C LEU A 666 -13.85 -5.31 30.56
N THR A 667 -14.72 -5.54 31.56
CA THR A 667 -16.10 -5.05 31.55
C THR A 667 -16.23 -3.54 31.75
N LEU A 668 -15.11 -2.87 32.09
CA LEU A 668 -15.03 -1.43 32.28
C LEU A 668 -14.40 -0.71 31.09
N LEU A 669 -13.88 -1.46 30.10
CA LEU A 669 -13.34 -0.84 28.89
C LEU A 669 -14.43 -0.04 28.16
N PRO A 670 -14.07 1.13 27.60
CA PRO A 670 -15.00 1.92 26.82
C PRO A 670 -15.52 1.12 25.62
N THR A 671 -16.83 1.23 25.40
CA THR A 671 -17.51 0.69 24.22
C THR A 671 -18.33 1.77 23.55
N TYR A 672 -18.60 1.62 22.27
CA TYR A 672 -19.55 2.46 21.54
C TYR A 672 -20.95 1.82 21.51
N THR A 673 -21.95 2.64 21.19
CA THR A 673 -23.35 2.21 21.07
C THR A 673 -23.85 2.36 19.63
N ALA A 674 -24.63 1.39 19.16
CA ALA A 674 -25.21 1.37 17.82
C ALA A 674 -26.46 2.27 17.75
N THR A 675 -26.25 3.59 17.81
CA THR A 675 -27.32 4.61 17.69
C THR A 675 -26.98 5.72 16.70
N GLY A 676 -25.83 5.62 16.04
CA GLY A 676 -25.33 6.57 15.05
C GLY A 676 -26.03 6.43 13.71
N SER A 677 -25.88 7.47 12.88
CA SER A 677 -26.33 7.44 11.48
C SER A 677 -25.32 6.67 10.64
N VAL A 678 -25.79 5.74 9.80
CA VAL A 678 -24.93 4.97 8.90
C VAL A 678 -24.43 5.85 7.75
N PRO A 679 -23.12 6.10 7.61
CA PRO A 679 -22.57 6.69 6.41
C PRO A 679 -22.76 5.72 5.24
N THR A 680 -23.28 6.21 4.11
CA THR A 680 -23.41 5.40 2.90
C THR A 680 -22.43 5.89 1.85
N LEU A 681 -21.64 4.96 1.32
CA LEU A 681 -20.75 5.20 0.22
C LEU A 681 -21.58 5.22 -1.07
N VAL A 682 -21.50 6.29 -1.86
CA VAL A 682 -22.31 6.40 -3.08
C VAL A 682 -21.42 6.60 -4.30
N TYR A 683 -21.85 6.05 -5.43
CA TYR A 683 -21.32 6.45 -6.72
C TYR A 683 -22.12 7.62 -7.25
N VAL A 684 -21.43 8.73 -7.51
CA VAL A 684 -22.00 9.82 -8.30
C VAL A 684 -21.46 9.65 -9.71
N THR A 685 -22.35 9.34 -10.66
CA THR A 685 -21.99 9.25 -12.07
C THR A 685 -21.32 10.56 -12.50
N PRO A 686 -20.07 10.53 -13.01
CA PRO A 686 -19.46 11.72 -13.58
C PRO A 686 -20.34 12.20 -14.72
N THR A 687 -20.90 13.40 -14.62
CA THR A 687 -21.66 14.00 -15.73
C THR A 687 -20.69 14.16 -16.90
N PRO A 688 -20.92 13.53 -18.06
CA PRO A 688 -20.04 13.72 -19.21
C PRO A 688 -20.10 15.19 -19.64
N SER A 689 -18.94 15.83 -19.81
CA SER A 689 -18.83 17.15 -20.44
C SER A 689 -19.19 17.13 -21.93
N VAL A 690 -19.47 15.95 -22.49
CA VAL A 690 -19.81 15.75 -23.90
C VAL A 690 -21.09 14.91 -24.04
N SER A 691 -22.13 15.57 -24.58
CA SER A 691 -23.43 15.04 -25.01
C SER A 691 -24.51 14.79 -23.93
N PRO A 692 -25.54 15.65 -23.84
CA PRO A 692 -26.66 15.51 -22.90
C PRO A 692 -27.71 14.45 -23.33
N SER A 693 -27.35 13.42 -24.10
CA SER A 693 -28.35 12.54 -24.76
C SER A 693 -28.22 11.04 -24.54
N VAL A 694 -27.38 10.57 -23.63
CA VAL A 694 -27.35 9.15 -23.24
C VAL A 694 -27.67 9.09 -21.75
N THR A 695 -28.92 8.72 -21.43
CA THR A 695 -29.29 8.37 -20.06
C THR A 695 -28.82 6.92 -19.85
N PRO A 696 -27.86 6.66 -18.95
CA PRO A 696 -27.48 5.30 -18.62
C PRO A 696 -28.73 4.54 -18.17
N THR A 697 -28.93 3.33 -18.70
CA THR A 697 -30.10 2.51 -18.32
C THR A 697 -29.88 1.79 -16.98
N ALA A 698 -28.66 1.79 -16.44
CA ALA A 698 -28.28 1.13 -15.21
C ALA A 698 -28.15 2.10 -14.02
N SER A 699 -28.78 1.75 -12.89
CA SER A 699 -28.56 2.41 -11.59
C SER A 699 -27.16 2.08 -11.08
N ALA A 700 -26.52 2.99 -10.34
CA ALA A 700 -25.19 2.75 -9.78
C ALA A 700 -25.20 2.16 -8.36
N GLY A 701 -26.31 1.49 -8.01
CA GLY A 701 -26.61 1.12 -6.63
C GLY A 701 -26.92 2.33 -5.74
N ASN A 702 -27.32 2.04 -4.50
CA ASN A 702 -27.54 3.04 -3.44
C ASN A 702 -26.42 3.04 -2.39
N GLY A 703 -25.40 2.19 -2.56
CA GLY A 703 -24.33 2.02 -1.58
C GLY A 703 -24.57 0.96 -0.52
N TRP A 704 -25.71 0.27 -0.55
CA TRP A 704 -26.16 -0.64 0.51
C TRP A 704 -26.84 -1.89 -0.09
N PHE A 705 -26.18 -3.03 0.01
CA PHE A 705 -26.59 -4.27 -0.64
C PHE A 705 -27.67 -5.03 0.13
N ASP A 706 -27.47 -5.26 1.42
CA ASP A 706 -28.44 -5.94 2.27
C ASP A 706 -29.45 -4.94 2.85
N ALA A 707 -30.60 -4.83 2.19
CA ALA A 707 -31.70 -4.00 2.67
C ALA A 707 -32.29 -4.47 4.02
N ALA A 708 -31.96 -5.68 4.49
CA ALA A 708 -32.34 -6.15 5.81
C ALA A 708 -31.39 -5.70 6.92
N ASP A 709 -30.15 -5.28 6.60
CA ASP A 709 -29.28 -4.65 7.59
C ASP A 709 -29.75 -3.21 7.86
N THR A 710 -30.52 -3.07 8.94
CA THR A 710 -30.96 -1.79 9.47
C THR A 710 -30.20 -1.40 10.74
N THR A 711 -29.08 -2.05 11.03
CA THR A 711 -28.31 -1.81 12.26
C THR A 711 -27.69 -0.41 12.21
N PRO A 712 -27.94 0.47 13.21
CA PRO A 712 -27.35 1.80 13.22
C PRO A 712 -25.82 1.74 13.33
N ALA A 713 -25.14 2.80 12.91
CA ALA A 713 -23.69 2.93 13.07
C ALA A 713 -23.30 3.06 14.55
N VAL A 714 -22.05 2.71 14.86
CA VAL A 714 -21.53 2.92 16.21
C VAL A 714 -21.21 4.40 16.44
N THR A 715 -21.51 4.88 17.64
CA THR A 715 -21.19 6.24 18.10
C THR A 715 -20.85 6.23 19.59
N ALA A 716 -20.16 7.28 20.06
CA ALA A 716 -19.91 7.49 21.48
C ALA A 716 -21.21 7.46 22.30
N VAL A 717 -21.16 6.86 23.48
CA VAL A 717 -22.29 6.84 24.43
C VAL A 717 -22.49 8.26 24.98
N ALA A 718 -23.72 8.76 24.89
CA ALA A 718 -24.03 10.11 25.34
C ALA A 718 -23.75 10.29 26.84
N GLY A 719 -22.95 11.31 27.17
CA GLY A 719 -22.56 11.63 28.55
C GLY A 719 -21.33 10.88 29.06
N CYS A 720 -20.74 9.98 28.26
CA CYS A 720 -19.46 9.36 28.57
C CYS A 720 -18.29 10.23 28.14
N THR A 721 -17.19 10.15 28.89
CA THR A 721 -15.91 10.75 28.51
C THR A 721 -14.95 9.62 28.17
N TYR A 722 -14.48 9.62 26.93
CA TYR A 722 -13.54 8.62 26.44
C TYR A 722 -12.11 9.16 26.59
N PRO A 723 -11.13 8.30 26.94
CA PRO A 723 -9.74 8.64 26.71
C PRO A 723 -9.47 8.75 25.20
N ALA A 724 -8.47 9.55 24.83
CA ALA A 724 -8.06 9.73 23.44
C ALA A 724 -7.80 8.37 22.75
N ALA A 725 -8.46 8.13 21.62
CA ALA A 725 -8.50 6.84 20.93
C ALA A 725 -7.13 6.41 20.37
N TRP A 726 -6.20 7.34 20.16
CA TRP A 726 -4.90 7.06 19.52
C TRP A 726 -3.68 7.20 20.44
N SER A 727 -3.89 7.42 21.74
CA SER A 727 -2.82 7.64 22.74
C SER A 727 -3.13 6.99 24.11
N ALA A 728 -4.07 6.04 24.16
CA ALA A 728 -4.63 5.51 25.42
C ALA A 728 -3.85 4.37 26.09
N LEU A 729 -2.77 3.84 25.49
CA LEU A 729 -2.15 2.59 25.96
C LEU A 729 -1.61 2.66 27.39
N ASP A 730 -1.14 3.83 27.79
CA ASP A 730 -0.45 4.02 29.09
C ASP A 730 -1.40 4.54 30.19
N LEU A 731 -2.69 4.65 29.91
CA LEU A 731 -3.68 5.16 30.86
C LEU A 731 -4.14 4.06 31.83
N PRO A 732 -4.61 4.42 33.04
CA PRO A 732 -5.22 3.46 33.94
C PRO A 732 -6.60 3.01 33.42
N ALA A 733 -6.97 1.77 33.72
CA ALA A 733 -8.31 1.27 33.38
C ALA A 733 -9.41 2.17 33.97
N PRO A 734 -10.51 2.41 33.23
CA PRO A 734 -11.63 3.20 33.73
C PRO A 734 -12.24 2.56 34.98
N THR A 735 -12.69 3.39 35.91
CA THR A 735 -13.41 2.93 37.12
C THR A 735 -14.91 2.81 36.90
N THR A 736 -15.41 3.35 35.78
CA THR A 736 -16.82 3.29 35.37
C THR A 736 -16.91 2.91 33.90
N ARG A 737 -17.87 2.04 33.58
CA ARG A 737 -18.13 1.63 32.20
C ARG A 737 -18.67 2.80 31.38
N CYS A 738 -18.16 2.93 30.16
CA CYS A 738 -18.74 3.75 29.10
C CYS A 738 -19.44 2.85 28.08
#